data_AF-A0A0B7AA75-F1
#
_entry.id   AF-A0A0B7AA75-F1
#
_cell.length_a   1.000
_cell.length_b   1.000
_cell.length_c   1.000
_cell.angle_alpha   90.00
_cell.angle_beta   90.00
_cell.angle_gamma   90.00
#
_symmetry.space_group_name_H-M   'P 1'
#
loop_
_entity.id
_entity.type
_entity.pdbx_description
1 polymer ?
#
loop_
_entity_poly.entity_id
_entity_poly.type
_entity_poly.pdbx_seq_one_letter_code
_entity_poly.pdbx_strand_id
1 'polypeptide(L)'
;MEIAKAMFGDRSNEGYSSKATAVDTLSEDEEENIIASVSGDGISISVTPSFTSNSDFTPTPGGPFSALTPSMWPQDIMAKINHPPEDPNGQLDYRYDEFGFKVEEEDGPEENSSKLLSTPFIEDPQHRLKWTAYLEFTHNNEVGDLTWDKVEVRLPRSEKLRGMVKQGIPHSLRGQMWLRLSGALDKKNKTDLSYKDVIKASSSDHLMTSKQIEKDLLRTMPSNACFCNINSTGIPRLRRILRGLAWLYPDIGYCQGTGVIAASLLLFMEEEDTFWMMCAIIEDLLPASYYSSTLIGIQADQRVLRQLVISYLPDIDLVLKEHDIELSLISLHWFLTLFASVVHMKVLLRLWDLFYYEGSVVIFQITMGMLKLKEEELQSLDNSAQIFNALSDVPGDVEDVDELIEVAFRVSGSLTDVHVDTHRRKHLAYLMADQGALVNPESTRNLPKQQLNKRHLRRSKSLMSVLWGAGGEEDDFGKAKNIRQTELLVDLREAILQVARHFQNLDPKNSKVILTADYSMESHAKDLENYVNVARNRHRRAKALLDFERHDDDELGFRKNDIITIISQKDEHCWIGELNGLRGWFPAKFVEVLDERSKHYSSAGDDSVTEAITDLVRGTLCPALKAIFEHGLKKSTILGGNCHPWLFIEEAATREVEKDFQSVYSRLVLCKTYRLDEDGKVLTPEEVLYRAVQAVNISHDACHSQMDVKFRSLVCCGLNEQVLHLWLETLCSCMDIIEKWYHPWSFMRSPGWVQIKCELRILAEFSFNLSMNWELPRKRLPRRVTLRDGVCDMLIQHHLFSWEI
;
A
#
# COMPACT_ATOMS: atom_id res chain seq x y z
N MET A 1 -57.16 16.65 23.18
CA MET A 1 -58.22 17.67 23.30
C MET A 1 -57.62 18.89 23.94
N GLU A 2 -57.67 19.99 23.21
CA GLU A 2 -57.75 21.37 23.72
C GLU A 2 -56.72 21.84 24.75
N ILE A 3 -55.53 22.22 24.26
CA ILE A 3 -54.82 23.50 24.57
C ILE A 3 -53.65 23.57 23.55
N ALA A 4 -53.97 23.49 22.26
CA ALA A 4 -53.02 23.77 21.17
C ALA A 4 -53.79 24.24 19.92
N LYS A 5 -54.87 24.99 20.16
CA LYS A 5 -55.78 25.51 19.13
C LYS A 5 -56.32 26.88 19.54
N ALA A 6 -55.43 27.80 19.85
CA ALA A 6 -55.75 29.22 19.87
C ALA A 6 -54.48 30.00 19.55
N MET A 7 -54.64 31.04 18.73
CA MET A 7 -53.66 32.07 18.42
C MET A 7 -52.69 31.76 17.27
N PHE A 8 -53.20 31.19 16.17
CA PHE A 8 -52.79 31.73 14.86
C PHE A 8 -53.65 32.97 14.55
N GLY A 9 -52.98 34.05 14.19
CA GLY A 9 -53.52 35.33 13.71
C GLY A 9 -52.39 36.35 13.91
N ASP A 10 -51.82 37.02 12.93
CA ASP A 10 -52.42 37.51 11.70
C ASP A 10 -51.33 37.78 10.63
N ARG A 11 -51.84 38.06 9.44
CA ARG A 11 -51.32 38.09 8.07
C ARG A 11 -50.15 39.02 7.68
N SER A 12 -49.55 38.60 6.56
CA SER A 12 -49.38 39.28 5.23
C SER A 12 -48.08 39.98 4.81
N ASN A 13 -47.54 39.39 3.73
CA ASN A 13 -47.14 39.95 2.42
C ASN A 13 -45.95 40.91 2.22
N GLU A 14 -45.30 40.61 1.06
CA GLU A 14 -44.57 41.47 0.12
C GLU A 14 -43.02 41.53 0.17
N GLY A 15 -42.41 40.68 -0.68
CA GLY A 15 -41.70 41.10 -1.90
C GLY A 15 -40.32 41.80 -1.80
N TYR A 16 -39.26 41.21 -2.38
CA TYR A 16 -38.64 41.64 -3.65
C TYR A 16 -37.34 40.86 -3.99
N SER A 17 -37.44 40.02 -5.03
CA SER A 17 -36.60 39.89 -6.24
C SER A 17 -35.05 40.05 -6.26
N SER A 18 -34.44 39.01 -6.88
CA SER A 18 -33.29 39.01 -7.84
C SER A 18 -31.86 39.20 -7.30
N LYS A 19 -30.82 38.47 -7.73
CA LYS A 19 -30.49 37.90 -9.05
C LYS A 19 -29.72 36.57 -8.93
N ALA A 20 -29.90 35.76 -9.99
CA ALA A 20 -29.29 34.46 -10.25
C ALA A 20 -27.83 34.52 -10.71
N THR A 21 -27.14 33.38 -10.59
CA THR A 21 -26.26 32.85 -11.64
C THR A 21 -26.26 31.32 -11.54
N ALA A 22 -26.52 30.68 -12.67
CA ALA A 22 -26.82 29.26 -12.85
C ALA A 22 -25.56 28.38 -12.94
N VAL A 23 -25.68 27.13 -12.50
CA VAL A 23 -24.93 25.99 -13.03
C VAL A 23 -25.89 24.80 -13.07
N ASP A 24 -26.10 24.28 -14.28
CA ASP A 24 -27.04 23.21 -14.64
C ASP A 24 -26.57 21.83 -14.15
N THR A 25 -27.51 21.10 -13.54
CA THR A 25 -27.44 19.66 -13.26
C THR A 25 -28.23 18.90 -14.32
N LEU A 26 -27.58 17.96 -15.00
CA LEU A 26 -28.23 17.02 -15.93
C LEU A 26 -28.96 15.93 -15.13
N SER A 27 -30.24 15.80 -15.43
CA SER A 27 -31.21 14.86 -14.88
C SER A 27 -31.15 13.50 -15.56
N GLU A 28 -31.51 12.50 -14.77
CA GLU A 28 -31.96 11.17 -15.17
C GLU A 28 -33.28 11.26 -15.95
N ASP A 29 -33.51 10.26 -16.80
CA ASP A 29 -34.76 9.75 -17.40
C ASP A 29 -34.66 9.66 -18.92
N GLU A 30 -34.64 8.42 -19.42
CA GLU A 30 -35.58 7.94 -20.47
C GLU A 30 -35.30 6.46 -20.76
N GLU A 31 -36.29 5.64 -20.42
CA GLU A 31 -36.42 4.23 -20.78
C GLU A 31 -37.50 4.13 -21.88
N GLU A 32 -37.33 3.14 -22.77
CA GLU A 32 -38.26 2.56 -23.75
C GLU A 32 -38.26 2.99 -25.24
N ASN A 33 -38.34 1.92 -26.05
CA ASN A 33 -38.83 1.76 -27.43
C ASN A 33 -37.86 1.95 -28.60
N ILE A 34 -37.24 0.85 -29.06
CA ILE A 34 -37.05 0.62 -30.50
C ILE A 34 -37.38 -0.84 -30.86
N ILE A 35 -38.28 -0.95 -31.84
CA ILE A 35 -38.91 -2.13 -32.41
C ILE A 35 -37.95 -2.90 -33.33
N ALA A 36 -38.09 -4.23 -33.34
CA ALA A 36 -37.35 -5.18 -34.15
C ALA A 36 -37.59 -5.04 -35.67
N SER A 37 -36.52 -5.18 -36.46
CA SER A 37 -36.60 -5.63 -37.86
C SER A 37 -35.36 -6.39 -38.35
N VAL A 38 -35.60 -7.71 -38.59
CA VAL A 38 -35.26 -8.48 -39.80
C VAL A 38 -33.83 -9.06 -40.01
N SER A 39 -33.89 -10.38 -40.27
CA SER A 39 -33.05 -11.26 -41.11
C SER A 39 -31.73 -11.78 -40.56
N GLY A 40 -31.62 -13.10 -40.62
CA GLY A 40 -30.54 -13.88 -40.03
C GLY A 40 -29.25 -13.91 -40.83
N ASP A 41 -28.18 -14.12 -40.08
CA ASP A 41 -27.02 -14.92 -40.43
C ASP A 41 -26.25 -15.23 -39.13
N GLY A 42 -25.92 -16.51 -38.93
CA GLY A 42 -24.77 -17.01 -38.15
C GLY A 42 -24.60 -16.61 -36.67
N ILE A 43 -24.75 -17.61 -35.79
CA ILE A 43 -24.15 -17.78 -34.45
C ILE A 43 -23.09 -16.71 -34.12
N SER A 44 -23.35 -15.82 -33.15
CA SER A 44 -22.32 -14.89 -32.66
C SER A 44 -22.11 -14.98 -31.14
N ILE A 45 -21.14 -15.80 -30.72
CA ILE A 45 -20.27 -15.45 -29.60
C ILE A 45 -19.45 -14.23 -30.06
N SER A 46 -20.12 -13.09 -30.19
CA SER A 46 -19.49 -11.80 -30.48
C SER A 46 -18.94 -11.25 -29.18
N VAL A 47 -17.62 -11.21 -29.06
CA VAL A 47 -16.92 -10.41 -28.05
C VAL A 47 -16.70 -9.04 -28.66
N THR A 48 -17.77 -8.26 -28.74
CA THR A 48 -17.70 -6.81 -28.90
C THR A 48 -18.93 -6.23 -28.21
N PRO A 49 -18.79 -5.43 -27.14
CA PRO A 49 -19.87 -4.55 -26.73
C PRO A 49 -20.22 -3.69 -27.95
N SER A 50 -21.50 -3.43 -28.18
CA SER A 50 -21.97 -2.44 -29.15
C SER A 50 -21.48 -1.06 -28.72
N PHE A 51 -20.23 -0.74 -29.07
CA PHE A 51 -19.68 0.59 -28.95
C PHE A 51 -20.24 1.41 -30.12
N THR A 52 -21.10 2.36 -29.81
CA THR A 52 -21.48 3.44 -30.73
C THR A 52 -20.32 4.44 -30.82
N SER A 53 -19.15 4.01 -31.30
CA SER A 53 -18.10 4.94 -31.70
C SER A 53 -18.29 5.30 -33.16
N ASN A 54 -18.61 6.58 -33.42
CA ASN A 54 -18.57 7.22 -34.74
C ASN A 54 -17.12 7.32 -35.29
N SER A 55 -16.32 6.25 -35.24
CA SER A 55 -14.94 6.23 -35.73
C SER A 55 -14.70 5.04 -36.66
N ASP A 56 -14.50 5.33 -37.95
CA ASP A 56 -14.37 4.39 -39.07
C ASP A 56 -13.11 3.49 -39.09
N PHE A 57 -12.43 3.27 -37.95
CA PHE A 57 -11.08 2.70 -37.94
C PHE A 57 -10.96 1.44 -37.06
N THR A 58 -11.20 0.28 -37.68
CA THR A 58 -10.91 -1.05 -37.10
C THR A 58 -9.54 -1.55 -37.59
N PRO A 59 -8.61 -1.96 -36.71
CA PRO A 59 -7.33 -2.55 -37.12
C PRO A 59 -7.51 -3.78 -38.02
N THR A 60 -6.64 -3.93 -39.02
CA THR A 60 -6.62 -5.14 -39.87
C THR A 60 -6.06 -6.33 -39.07
N PRO A 61 -6.64 -7.55 -39.17
CA PRO A 61 -6.09 -8.74 -38.50
C PRO A 61 -4.61 -8.96 -38.79
N GLY A 62 -3.80 -9.17 -37.75
CA GLY A 62 -2.34 -9.33 -37.86
C GLY A 62 -1.57 -8.01 -38.08
N GLY A 63 -2.28 -6.87 -38.12
CA GLY A 63 -1.68 -5.54 -38.18
C GLY A 63 -1.55 -4.87 -36.80
N PRO A 64 -0.97 -3.66 -36.75
CA PRO A 64 -0.77 -2.92 -35.51
C PRO A 64 -2.05 -2.79 -34.67
N PHE A 65 -1.94 -3.04 -33.36
CA PHE A 65 -3.06 -2.95 -32.41
C PHE A 65 -4.23 -3.94 -32.61
N SER A 66 -4.13 -4.87 -33.57
CA SER A 66 -5.22 -5.81 -33.90
C SER A 66 -5.52 -6.84 -32.81
N ALA A 67 -4.60 -7.04 -31.86
CA ALA A 67 -4.78 -7.92 -30.70
C ALA A 67 -5.21 -7.15 -29.44
N LEU A 68 -5.54 -5.86 -29.55
CA LEU A 68 -6.00 -5.05 -28.41
C LEU A 68 -7.52 -5.06 -28.30
N THR A 69 -8.02 -5.05 -27.06
CA THR A 69 -9.44 -4.75 -26.81
C THR A 69 -9.78 -3.35 -27.35
N PRO A 70 -10.94 -3.14 -28.00
CA PRO A 70 -11.27 -1.87 -28.65
C PRO A 70 -11.16 -0.64 -27.73
N SER A 71 -11.46 -0.81 -26.45
CA SER A 71 -11.41 0.28 -25.45
C SER A 71 -9.99 0.76 -25.11
N MET A 72 -8.95 0.07 -25.62
CA MET A 72 -7.53 0.38 -25.45
C MET A 72 -6.85 0.90 -26.72
N TRP A 73 -7.55 0.94 -27.86
CA TRP A 73 -6.98 1.42 -29.10
C TRP A 73 -6.46 2.86 -28.98
N PRO A 74 -5.17 3.13 -29.32
CA PRO A 74 -4.61 4.47 -29.25
C PRO A 74 -5.06 5.30 -30.47
N GLN A 75 -6.25 5.88 -30.37
CA GLN A 75 -6.91 6.61 -31.47
C GLN A 75 -6.01 7.66 -32.14
N ASP A 76 -5.27 8.45 -31.34
CA ASP A 76 -4.35 9.47 -31.84
C ASP A 76 -3.21 8.90 -32.71
N ILE A 77 -2.75 7.69 -32.39
CA ILE A 77 -1.66 7.01 -33.13
C ILE A 77 -2.22 6.35 -34.38
N MET A 78 -3.38 5.70 -34.26
CA MET A 78 -4.06 5.09 -35.42
C MET A 78 -4.43 6.11 -36.49
N ALA A 79 -4.88 7.30 -36.08
CA ALA A 79 -5.15 8.41 -37.00
C ALA A 79 -3.90 8.85 -37.78
N LYS A 80 -2.73 8.88 -37.13
CA LYS A 80 -1.45 9.24 -37.77
C LYS A 80 -0.94 8.15 -38.72
N ILE A 81 -1.16 6.87 -38.41
CA ILE A 81 -0.76 5.76 -39.29
C ILE A 81 -1.57 5.79 -40.59
N ASN A 82 -2.87 6.08 -40.51
CA ASN A 82 -3.74 6.13 -41.69
C ASN A 82 -3.63 7.44 -42.49
N HIS A 83 -3.09 8.50 -41.89
CA HIS A 83 -2.80 9.78 -42.54
C HIS A 83 -1.32 10.16 -42.32
N PRO A 84 -0.37 9.52 -43.05
CA PRO A 84 1.04 9.86 -42.93
C PRO A 84 1.28 11.32 -43.36
N PRO A 85 2.13 12.09 -42.66
CA PRO A 85 2.45 13.47 -43.05
C PRO A 85 3.09 13.53 -44.44
N GLU A 86 2.81 14.59 -45.21
CA GLU A 86 3.30 14.79 -46.60
C GLU A 86 4.83 14.97 -46.74
N ASP A 87 5.61 14.82 -45.67
CA ASP A 87 7.06 15.02 -45.67
C ASP A 87 7.79 13.75 -46.16
N PRO A 88 8.51 13.78 -47.30
CA PRO A 88 9.24 12.62 -47.82
C PRO A 88 10.41 12.14 -46.95
N ASN A 89 10.80 12.88 -45.91
CA ASN A 89 11.78 12.46 -44.88
C ASN A 89 11.13 12.03 -43.56
N GLY A 90 9.80 12.03 -43.45
CA GLY A 90 9.05 11.80 -42.20
C GLY A 90 8.55 10.36 -42.00
N GLN A 91 9.29 9.35 -42.48
CA GLN A 91 8.99 7.97 -42.07
C GLN A 91 9.20 7.86 -40.56
N LEU A 92 8.22 7.31 -39.84
CA LEU A 92 8.41 6.93 -38.44
C LEU A 92 9.48 5.82 -38.42
N ASP A 93 10.62 6.07 -37.77
CA ASP A 93 11.73 5.10 -37.59
C ASP A 93 11.31 3.79 -36.87
N TYR A 94 10.04 3.64 -36.49
CA TYR A 94 9.53 2.50 -35.74
C TYR A 94 8.09 2.16 -36.14
N ARG A 95 7.77 0.85 -36.14
CA ARG A 95 6.41 0.32 -36.35
C ARG A 95 5.83 -0.13 -35.01
N TYR A 96 4.54 -0.48 -34.98
CA TYR A 96 3.90 -1.12 -33.83
C TYR A 96 3.45 -2.52 -34.20
N ASP A 97 3.61 -3.47 -33.29
CA ASP A 97 3.08 -4.83 -33.44
C ASP A 97 1.57 -4.92 -33.12
N GLU A 98 1.01 -6.12 -33.20
CA GLU A 98 -0.41 -6.38 -32.95
C GLU A 98 -0.84 -6.05 -31.52
N PHE A 99 0.10 -6.05 -30.57
CA PHE A 99 -0.09 -5.77 -29.15
C PHE A 99 0.25 -4.31 -28.78
N GLY A 100 0.67 -3.50 -29.76
CA GLY A 100 1.01 -2.10 -29.60
C GLY A 100 2.40 -1.82 -29.03
N PHE A 101 3.32 -2.78 -29.04
CA PHE A 101 4.73 -2.53 -28.75
C PHE A 101 5.46 -1.98 -29.96
N LYS A 102 6.39 -1.05 -29.74
CA LYS A 102 7.28 -0.55 -30.80
C LYS A 102 8.19 -1.67 -31.29
N VAL A 103 8.34 -1.75 -32.61
CA VAL A 103 9.24 -2.66 -33.34
C VAL A 103 10.22 -1.78 -34.11
N GLU A 104 11.52 -1.97 -33.88
CA GLU A 104 12.59 -1.24 -34.57
C GLU A 104 12.83 -1.84 -35.97
N GLU A 105 13.47 -1.12 -36.89
CA GLU A 105 13.69 -1.61 -38.27
C GLU A 105 14.56 -2.89 -38.32
N GLU A 106 15.53 -3.03 -37.40
CA GLU A 106 16.40 -4.21 -37.28
C GLU A 106 15.65 -5.48 -36.82
N ASP A 107 14.45 -5.33 -36.23
CA ASP A 107 13.59 -6.44 -35.78
C ASP A 107 12.64 -6.95 -36.90
N GLY A 108 12.79 -6.43 -38.13
CA GLY A 108 12.02 -6.82 -39.31
C GLY A 108 12.36 -8.24 -39.83
N PRO A 109 11.85 -8.66 -41.01
CA PRO A 109 12.07 -10.01 -41.56
C PRO A 109 13.51 -10.31 -42.01
N GLU A 110 14.51 -9.59 -41.48
CA GLU A 110 15.93 -9.85 -41.67
C GLU A 110 16.38 -11.11 -40.90
N GLU A 111 17.51 -11.71 -41.30
CA GLU A 111 18.00 -13.02 -40.79
C GLU A 111 18.28 -13.07 -39.27
N ASN A 112 18.31 -11.93 -38.59
CA ASN A 112 18.63 -11.82 -37.16
C ASN A 112 17.42 -11.54 -36.23
N SER A 113 16.19 -11.44 -36.76
CA SER A 113 15.02 -11.16 -35.91
C SER A 113 14.44 -12.41 -35.25
N SER A 114 13.87 -12.25 -34.06
CA SER A 114 13.23 -13.38 -33.38
C SER A 114 12.09 -13.95 -34.25
N LYS A 115 12.01 -15.28 -34.35
CA LYS A 115 10.95 -16.00 -35.10
C LYS A 115 9.53 -15.54 -34.72
N LEU A 116 9.35 -15.11 -33.46
CA LEU A 116 8.09 -14.59 -32.95
C LEU A 116 7.72 -13.21 -33.49
N LEU A 117 8.68 -12.33 -33.76
CA LEU A 117 8.43 -10.99 -34.31
C LEU A 117 8.06 -11.06 -35.80
N SER A 118 8.67 -12.00 -36.54
CA SER A 118 8.42 -12.17 -37.97
C SER A 118 7.06 -12.82 -38.31
N THR A 119 6.42 -13.52 -37.37
CA THR A 119 5.16 -14.24 -37.60
C THR A 119 3.95 -13.42 -37.15
N PRO A 120 3.04 -12.98 -38.04
CA PRO A 120 1.86 -12.21 -37.64
C PRO A 120 0.96 -12.95 -36.65
N PHE A 121 0.41 -12.25 -35.66
CA PHE A 121 -0.55 -12.79 -34.70
C PHE A 121 -1.97 -12.79 -35.27
N ILE A 122 -2.37 -13.91 -35.86
CA ILE A 122 -3.72 -14.09 -36.41
C ILE A 122 -4.37 -15.30 -35.76
N GLU A 123 -5.57 -15.13 -35.25
CA GLU A 123 -6.37 -16.20 -34.66
C GLU A 123 -6.80 -17.22 -35.73
N ASP A 124 -6.54 -18.52 -35.51
CA ASP A 124 -7.00 -19.60 -36.39
C ASP A 124 -8.54 -19.79 -36.27
N PRO A 125 -9.31 -19.59 -37.36
CA PRO A 125 -10.76 -19.78 -37.35
C PRO A 125 -11.19 -21.21 -36.99
N GLN A 126 -10.43 -22.23 -37.39
CA GLN A 126 -10.77 -23.62 -37.09
C GLN A 126 -10.58 -23.93 -35.61
N HIS A 127 -9.48 -23.44 -35.02
CA HIS A 127 -9.25 -23.54 -33.59
C HIS A 127 -10.35 -22.82 -32.79
N ARG A 128 -10.74 -21.61 -33.20
CA ARG A 128 -11.86 -20.90 -32.58
C ARG A 128 -13.17 -21.70 -32.65
N LEU A 129 -13.48 -22.26 -33.82
CA LEU A 129 -14.70 -23.06 -34.01
C LEU A 129 -14.73 -24.28 -33.08
N LYS A 130 -13.59 -24.96 -32.86
CA LYS A 130 -13.50 -26.08 -31.91
C LYS A 130 -13.86 -25.66 -30.48
N TRP A 131 -13.41 -24.48 -30.04
CA TRP A 131 -13.75 -23.91 -28.73
C TRP A 131 -15.21 -23.51 -28.63
N THR A 132 -15.74 -22.83 -29.64
CA THR A 132 -17.16 -22.48 -29.73
C THR A 132 -18.04 -23.74 -29.63
N ALA A 133 -17.75 -24.75 -30.44
CA ALA A 133 -18.48 -26.02 -30.41
C ALA A 133 -18.39 -26.69 -29.03
N TYR A 134 -17.22 -26.70 -28.39
CA TYR A 134 -17.08 -27.24 -27.04
C TYR A 134 -17.99 -26.52 -26.02
N LEU A 135 -18.01 -25.19 -26.05
CA LEU A 135 -18.85 -24.40 -25.15
C LEU A 135 -20.35 -24.62 -25.43
N GLU A 136 -20.74 -24.68 -26.71
CA GLU A 136 -22.11 -24.98 -27.12
C GLU A 136 -22.57 -26.35 -26.62
N PHE A 137 -21.80 -27.41 -26.88
CA PHE A 137 -22.17 -28.76 -26.46
C PHE A 137 -22.18 -28.95 -24.94
N THR A 138 -21.40 -28.16 -24.20
CA THR A 138 -21.27 -28.33 -22.73
C THR A 138 -22.29 -27.50 -21.96
N HIS A 139 -22.66 -26.32 -22.48
CA HIS A 139 -23.44 -25.33 -21.73
C HIS A 139 -24.75 -24.89 -22.42
N ASN A 140 -24.96 -25.21 -23.70
CA ASN A 140 -26.20 -24.88 -24.38
C ASN A 140 -27.21 -26.04 -24.30
N ASN A 141 -28.10 -25.98 -23.32
CA ASN A 141 -29.19 -26.96 -23.16
C ASN A 141 -30.50 -26.53 -23.86
N GLU A 142 -30.52 -25.38 -24.52
CA GLU A 142 -31.71 -24.78 -25.13
C GLU A 142 -31.50 -24.47 -26.63
N VAL A 143 -32.60 -24.37 -27.37
CA VAL A 143 -32.56 -24.02 -28.81
C VAL A 143 -32.33 -22.51 -28.94
N GLY A 144 -31.12 -22.10 -29.33
CA GLY A 144 -30.76 -20.71 -29.62
C GLY A 144 -29.25 -20.47 -29.64
N ASP A 145 -28.82 -19.28 -30.06
CA ASP A 145 -27.40 -18.91 -30.12
C ASP A 145 -26.74 -18.92 -28.73
N LEU A 146 -25.47 -19.34 -28.66
CA LEU A 146 -24.70 -19.32 -27.43
C LEU A 146 -24.21 -17.90 -27.13
N THR A 147 -24.54 -17.42 -25.95
CA THR A 147 -24.12 -16.13 -25.40
C THR A 147 -23.38 -16.35 -24.08
N TRP A 148 -22.56 -15.38 -23.66
CA TRP A 148 -21.71 -15.54 -22.47
C TRP A 148 -22.50 -15.67 -21.15
N ASP A 149 -23.72 -15.18 -21.09
CA ASP A 149 -24.65 -15.36 -19.96
C ASP A 149 -25.12 -16.81 -19.78
N LYS A 150 -25.12 -17.61 -20.86
CA LYS A 150 -25.45 -19.04 -20.82
C LYS A 150 -24.25 -19.91 -20.42
N VAL A 151 -23.04 -19.38 -20.51
CA VAL A 151 -21.82 -20.08 -20.10
C VAL A 151 -21.64 -19.93 -18.59
N GLU A 152 -21.49 -21.05 -17.89
CA GLU A 152 -21.32 -21.08 -16.44
C GLU A 152 -20.25 -20.10 -15.93
N VAL A 153 -20.53 -19.46 -14.80
CA VAL A 153 -19.63 -18.48 -14.15
C VAL A 153 -18.29 -19.09 -13.77
N ARG A 154 -18.27 -20.40 -13.44
CA ARG A 154 -17.06 -21.18 -13.20
C ARG A 154 -17.15 -22.46 -14.00
N LEU A 155 -16.20 -22.67 -14.90
CA LEU A 155 -16.20 -23.84 -15.76
C LEU A 155 -15.75 -25.09 -14.98
N PRO A 156 -16.46 -26.22 -15.09
CA PRO A 156 -16.05 -27.46 -14.45
C PRO A 156 -14.74 -27.96 -15.07
N ARG A 157 -13.78 -28.34 -14.22
CA ARG A 157 -12.52 -28.92 -14.68
C ARG A 157 -12.77 -30.31 -15.29
N SER A 158 -12.31 -30.51 -16.52
CA SER A 158 -12.38 -31.78 -17.25
C SER A 158 -11.08 -31.99 -18.03
N GLU A 159 -10.72 -33.25 -18.29
CA GLU A 159 -9.50 -33.56 -19.07
C GLU A 159 -9.58 -33.01 -20.51
N LYS A 160 -10.80 -32.95 -21.07
CA LYS A 160 -11.04 -32.32 -22.38
C LYS A 160 -10.73 -30.82 -22.34
N LEU A 161 -11.27 -30.09 -21.37
CA LEU A 161 -10.99 -28.65 -21.22
C LEU A 161 -9.51 -28.41 -20.96
N ARG A 162 -8.87 -29.22 -20.10
CA ARG A 162 -7.44 -29.18 -19.85
C ARG A 162 -6.63 -29.35 -21.13
N GLY A 163 -6.97 -30.35 -21.96
CA GLY A 163 -6.33 -30.58 -23.25
C GLY A 163 -6.50 -29.41 -24.22
N MET A 164 -7.69 -28.79 -24.24
CA MET A 164 -7.95 -27.60 -25.07
C MET A 164 -7.15 -26.39 -24.57
N VAL A 165 -7.10 -26.12 -23.27
CA VAL A 165 -6.28 -25.03 -22.70
C VAL A 165 -4.79 -25.24 -23.02
N LYS A 166 -4.30 -26.48 -22.96
CA LYS A 166 -2.93 -26.83 -23.38
C LYS A 166 -2.66 -26.51 -24.85
N GLN A 167 -3.63 -26.72 -25.75
CA GLN A 167 -3.54 -26.30 -27.17
C GLN A 167 -3.73 -24.79 -27.36
N GLY A 168 -4.31 -24.12 -26.36
CA GLY A 168 -4.43 -22.68 -26.26
C GLY A 168 -5.82 -22.14 -26.46
N ILE A 169 -6.06 -20.99 -25.85
CA ILE A 169 -7.34 -20.32 -25.93
C ILE A 169 -7.29 -19.35 -27.13
N PRO A 170 -8.26 -19.40 -28.06
CA PRO A 170 -8.39 -18.42 -29.11
C PRO A 170 -8.41 -17.01 -28.52
N HIS A 171 -7.66 -16.09 -29.13
CA HIS A 171 -7.42 -14.77 -28.57
C HIS A 171 -8.72 -14.02 -28.27
N SER A 172 -9.71 -14.09 -29.16
CA SER A 172 -11.02 -13.46 -28.98
C SER A 172 -11.80 -13.99 -27.77
N LEU A 173 -11.49 -15.19 -27.28
CA LEU A 173 -12.18 -15.82 -26.14
C LEU A 173 -11.47 -15.59 -24.81
N ARG A 174 -10.19 -15.16 -24.81
CA ARG A 174 -9.37 -15.06 -23.60
C ARG A 174 -9.97 -14.19 -22.51
N GLY A 175 -10.46 -13.00 -22.84
CA GLY A 175 -11.03 -12.08 -21.86
C GLY A 175 -12.14 -12.74 -21.01
N GLN A 176 -13.04 -13.48 -21.66
CA GLN A 176 -14.16 -14.16 -21.00
C GLN A 176 -13.78 -15.50 -20.36
N MET A 177 -12.85 -16.23 -20.99
CA MET A 177 -12.37 -17.52 -20.49
C MET A 177 -11.50 -17.36 -19.25
N TRP A 178 -10.53 -16.44 -19.27
CA TRP A 178 -9.64 -16.18 -18.12
C TRP A 178 -10.42 -15.75 -16.88
N LEU A 179 -11.46 -14.92 -17.02
CA LEU A 179 -12.35 -14.53 -15.93
C LEU A 179 -13.04 -15.74 -15.25
N ARG A 180 -13.47 -16.73 -16.05
CA ARG A 180 -14.14 -17.94 -15.54
C ARG A 180 -13.16 -18.95 -14.97
N LEU A 181 -12.03 -19.16 -15.65
CA LEU A 181 -11.01 -20.14 -15.27
C LEU A 181 -10.31 -19.74 -13.96
N SER A 182 -9.97 -18.45 -13.82
CA SER A 182 -9.38 -17.91 -12.59
C SER A 182 -10.35 -17.84 -11.40
N GLY A 183 -11.66 -17.87 -11.66
CA GLY A 183 -12.70 -17.59 -10.65
C GLY A 183 -12.95 -16.11 -10.38
N ALA A 184 -12.31 -15.20 -11.13
CA ALA A 184 -12.53 -13.75 -11.01
C ALA A 184 -14.00 -13.35 -11.28
N LEU A 185 -14.68 -13.99 -12.23
CA LEU A 185 -16.10 -13.70 -12.51
C LEU A 185 -17.00 -14.08 -11.33
N ASP A 186 -16.74 -15.22 -10.70
CA ASP A 186 -17.46 -15.65 -9.49
C ASP A 186 -17.23 -14.67 -8.35
N LYS A 187 -15.99 -14.18 -8.19
CA LYS A 187 -15.63 -13.17 -7.19
C LYS A 187 -16.34 -11.83 -7.45
N LYS A 188 -16.35 -11.38 -8.70
CA LYS A 188 -17.07 -10.18 -9.16
C LYS A 188 -18.56 -10.26 -8.87
N ASN A 189 -19.19 -11.41 -9.09
CA ASN A 189 -20.64 -11.59 -8.93
C ASN A 189 -21.08 -11.75 -7.47
N LYS A 190 -20.23 -12.34 -6.60
CA LYS A 190 -20.55 -12.60 -5.19
C LYS A 190 -20.25 -11.46 -4.24
N THR A 191 -19.45 -10.49 -4.67
CA THR A 191 -19.02 -9.39 -3.81
C THR A 191 -20.07 -8.29 -3.71
N ASP A 192 -20.32 -7.79 -2.49
CA ASP A 192 -21.18 -6.62 -2.27
C ASP A 192 -20.49 -5.29 -2.63
N LEU A 193 -19.18 -5.33 -2.94
CA LEU A 193 -18.32 -4.19 -3.19
C LEU A 193 -18.09 -3.99 -4.69
N SER A 194 -18.74 -3.00 -5.30
CA SER A 194 -18.54 -2.72 -6.73
C SER A 194 -17.19 -2.08 -7.02
N TYR A 195 -16.65 -2.29 -8.23
CA TYR A 195 -15.43 -1.61 -8.67
C TYR A 195 -15.55 -0.08 -8.60
N LYS A 196 -16.71 0.47 -8.98
CA LYS A 196 -17.00 1.91 -8.89
C LYS A 196 -16.87 2.43 -7.45
N ASP A 197 -17.35 1.67 -6.47
CA ASP A 197 -17.23 2.04 -5.05
C ASP A 197 -15.77 2.04 -4.59
N VAL A 198 -14.97 1.06 -5.03
CA VAL A 198 -13.54 0.99 -4.75
C VAL A 198 -12.79 2.19 -5.33
N ILE A 199 -13.07 2.56 -6.58
CA ILE A 199 -12.44 3.74 -7.21
C ILE A 199 -12.82 5.02 -6.49
N LYS A 200 -14.09 5.18 -6.12
CA LYS A 200 -14.55 6.34 -5.35
C LYS A 200 -13.84 6.42 -4.00
N ALA A 201 -13.77 5.32 -3.25
CA ALA A 201 -13.15 5.28 -1.93
C ALA A 201 -11.61 5.46 -1.97
N SER A 202 -10.94 4.91 -2.99
CA SER A 202 -9.50 5.03 -3.18
C SER A 202 -9.08 6.40 -3.71
N SER A 203 -9.96 7.13 -4.40
CA SER A 203 -9.64 8.47 -4.93
C SER A 203 -9.37 9.52 -3.85
N SER A 204 -10.00 9.39 -2.67
CA SER A 204 -9.81 10.27 -1.52
C SER A 204 -8.67 9.86 -0.58
N ASP A 205 -8.07 8.69 -0.80
CA ASP A 205 -7.03 8.13 0.06
C ASP A 205 -5.63 8.52 -0.46
N HIS A 206 -4.94 9.41 0.26
CA HIS A 206 -3.57 9.81 -0.06
C HIS A 206 -2.56 8.90 0.64
N LEU A 207 -2.57 7.61 0.28
CA LEU A 207 -1.58 6.64 0.76
C LEU A 207 -0.16 6.99 0.24
N MET A 208 0.88 6.64 1.00
CA MET A 208 2.28 6.74 0.52
C MET A 208 2.49 5.96 -0.80
N THR A 209 1.78 4.84 -0.96
CA THR A 209 1.76 4.02 -2.18
C THR A 209 1.29 4.77 -3.41
N SER A 210 0.42 5.79 -3.27
CA SER A 210 -0.05 6.60 -4.40
C SER A 210 1.09 7.35 -5.10
N LYS A 211 2.12 7.79 -4.36
CA LYS A 211 3.31 8.43 -4.97
C LYS A 211 4.17 7.43 -5.74
N GLN A 212 4.31 6.20 -5.22
CA GLN A 212 5.06 5.14 -5.87
C GLN A 212 4.35 4.71 -7.16
N ILE A 213 3.02 4.53 -7.12
CA ILE A 213 2.21 4.22 -8.30
C ILE A 213 2.45 5.28 -9.39
N GLU A 214 2.33 6.58 -9.10
CA GLU A 214 2.53 7.62 -10.13
C GLU A 214 3.92 7.59 -10.78
N LYS A 215 4.98 7.31 -10.01
CA LYS A 215 6.34 7.15 -10.56
C LYS A 215 6.44 5.93 -11.46
N ASP A 216 5.65 4.90 -11.19
CA ASP A 216 5.76 3.58 -11.81
C ASP A 216 4.93 3.46 -13.10
N LEU A 217 3.89 4.28 -13.26
CA LEU A 217 2.99 4.23 -14.41
C LEU A 217 3.73 4.29 -15.76
N LEU A 218 4.64 5.25 -15.95
CA LEU A 218 5.34 5.44 -17.24
C LEU A 218 6.51 4.47 -17.47
N ARG A 219 6.99 3.80 -16.41
CA ARG A 219 8.06 2.80 -16.49
C ARG A 219 7.55 1.35 -16.54
N THR A 220 6.22 1.15 -16.52
CA THR A 220 5.61 -0.18 -16.51
C THR A 220 5.69 -0.86 -17.88
N MET A 221 5.30 -0.16 -18.96
CA MET A 221 5.40 -0.64 -20.35
C MET A 221 5.82 0.52 -21.27
N PRO A 222 7.06 1.01 -21.17
CA PRO A 222 7.49 2.23 -21.83
C PRO A 222 7.49 2.13 -23.37
N SER A 223 7.65 0.92 -23.92
CA SER A 223 7.63 0.65 -25.37
C SER A 223 6.22 0.43 -25.94
N ASN A 224 5.19 0.34 -25.11
CA ASN A 224 3.82 0.09 -25.57
C ASN A 224 3.04 1.41 -25.78
N ALA A 225 2.38 1.55 -26.93
CA ALA A 225 1.61 2.73 -27.32
C ALA A 225 0.56 3.16 -26.27
N CYS A 226 -0.08 2.19 -25.61
CA CYS A 226 -1.13 2.43 -24.63
C CYS A 226 -0.60 2.96 -23.28
N PHE A 227 0.71 2.91 -23.04
CA PHE A 227 1.33 3.24 -21.75
C PHE A 227 2.58 4.14 -21.84
N CYS A 228 3.09 4.42 -23.04
CA CYS A 228 4.34 5.16 -23.22
C CYS A 228 4.28 6.65 -22.83
N ASN A 229 3.09 7.26 -22.85
CA ASN A 229 2.90 8.68 -22.52
C ASN A 229 1.86 8.85 -21.42
N ILE A 230 1.95 9.94 -20.65
CA ILE A 230 1.00 10.22 -19.54
C ILE A 230 -0.45 10.38 -20.01
N ASN A 231 -0.64 10.75 -21.27
CA ASN A 231 -1.94 10.89 -21.92
C ASN A 231 -2.37 9.63 -22.68
N SER A 232 -1.55 8.57 -22.73
CA SER A 232 -1.93 7.33 -23.40
C SER A 232 -3.16 6.69 -22.72
N THR A 233 -4.01 6.05 -23.52
CA THR A 233 -5.31 5.50 -23.10
C THR A 233 -5.24 4.58 -21.86
N GLY A 234 -4.16 3.82 -21.72
CA GLY A 234 -3.99 2.85 -20.63
C GLY A 234 -3.56 3.45 -19.28
N ILE A 235 -2.85 4.57 -19.26
CA ILE A 235 -2.32 5.18 -18.02
C ILE A 235 -3.41 5.55 -17.00
N PRO A 236 -4.50 6.25 -17.35
CA PRO A 236 -5.55 6.57 -16.38
C PRO A 236 -6.26 5.32 -15.84
N ARG A 237 -6.41 4.27 -16.67
CA ARG A 237 -7.02 3.00 -16.28
C ARG A 237 -6.12 2.23 -15.30
N LEU A 238 -4.85 2.08 -15.65
CA LEU A 238 -3.83 1.43 -14.81
C LEU A 238 -3.72 2.12 -13.44
N ARG A 239 -3.71 3.46 -13.41
CA ARG A 239 -3.73 4.23 -12.16
C ARG A 239 -4.92 3.88 -11.26
N ARG A 240 -6.13 3.82 -11.82
CA ARG A 240 -7.35 3.48 -11.05
C ARG A 240 -7.27 2.07 -10.48
N ILE A 241 -6.88 1.10 -11.31
CA ILE A 241 -6.73 -0.29 -10.87
C ILE A 241 -5.71 -0.40 -9.74
N LEU A 242 -4.48 0.13 -9.92
CA LEU A 242 -3.41 0.01 -8.92
C LEU A 242 -3.74 0.72 -7.61
N ARG A 243 -4.37 1.91 -7.66
CA ARG A 243 -4.84 2.61 -6.47
C ARG A 243 -5.99 1.86 -5.78
N GLY A 244 -6.91 1.31 -6.56
CA GLY A 244 -8.01 0.49 -6.06
C GLY A 244 -7.52 -0.76 -5.35
N LEU A 245 -6.54 -1.47 -5.92
CA LEU A 245 -5.91 -2.65 -5.31
C LEU A 245 -5.14 -2.28 -4.03
N ALA A 246 -4.34 -1.21 -4.05
CA ALA A 246 -3.59 -0.75 -2.89
C ALA A 246 -4.50 -0.30 -1.74
N TRP A 247 -5.65 0.28 -2.06
CA TRP A 247 -6.68 0.60 -1.09
C TRP A 247 -7.37 -0.66 -0.57
N LEU A 248 -7.70 -1.61 -1.45
CA LEU A 248 -8.44 -2.82 -1.10
C LEU A 248 -7.63 -3.78 -0.22
N TYR A 249 -6.31 -3.87 -0.47
CA TYR A 249 -5.37 -4.75 0.24
C TYR A 249 -4.26 -3.95 0.95
N PRO A 250 -4.53 -3.38 2.15
CA PRO A 250 -3.57 -2.54 2.85
C PRO A 250 -2.26 -3.26 3.22
N ASP A 251 -2.32 -4.56 3.51
CA ASP A 251 -1.14 -5.36 3.86
C ASP A 251 -0.16 -5.53 2.68
N ILE A 252 -0.68 -5.38 1.45
CA ILE A 252 0.11 -5.41 0.21
C ILE A 252 0.51 -3.99 -0.19
N GLY A 253 -0.45 -3.05 -0.12
CA GLY A 253 -0.27 -1.71 -0.66
C GLY A 253 0.04 -1.76 -2.15
N TYR A 254 1.24 -1.35 -2.53
CA TYR A 254 1.70 -1.40 -3.91
C TYR A 254 3.05 -2.10 -4.02
N CYS A 255 3.09 -3.21 -4.73
CA CYS A 255 4.30 -3.93 -5.07
C CYS A 255 4.70 -3.63 -6.51
N GLN A 256 5.93 -3.13 -6.69
CA GLN A 256 6.54 -2.93 -8.00
C GLN A 256 6.61 -4.27 -8.72
N GLY A 257 5.91 -4.40 -9.85
CA GLY A 257 5.71 -5.67 -10.57
C GLY A 257 4.23 -5.93 -10.87
N THR A 258 3.33 -5.63 -9.92
CA THR A 258 1.87 -5.76 -10.12
C THR A 258 1.35 -4.84 -11.23
N GLY A 259 2.02 -3.71 -11.46
CA GLY A 259 1.73 -2.79 -12.56
C GLY A 259 1.83 -3.45 -13.93
N VAL A 260 2.86 -4.27 -14.17
CA VAL A 260 3.08 -4.93 -15.46
C VAL A 260 1.99 -5.94 -15.75
N ILE A 261 1.59 -6.72 -14.74
CA ILE A 261 0.50 -7.71 -14.86
C ILE A 261 -0.82 -6.99 -15.21
N ALA A 262 -1.16 -5.93 -14.47
CA ALA A 262 -2.37 -5.16 -14.72
C ALA A 262 -2.36 -4.46 -16.09
N ALA A 263 -1.21 -3.94 -16.52
CA ALA A 263 -1.05 -3.33 -17.84
C ALA A 263 -1.21 -4.36 -18.97
N SER A 264 -0.61 -5.54 -18.86
CA SER A 264 -0.78 -6.65 -19.82
C SER A 264 -2.24 -7.10 -19.91
N LEU A 265 -2.93 -7.25 -18.77
CA LEU A 265 -4.35 -7.63 -18.77
C LEU A 265 -5.23 -6.57 -19.43
N LEU A 266 -4.97 -5.28 -19.14
CA LEU A 266 -5.72 -4.17 -19.74
C LEU A 266 -5.71 -4.22 -21.27
N LEU A 267 -4.64 -4.71 -21.92
CA LEU A 267 -4.57 -4.84 -23.37
C LEU A 267 -5.68 -5.76 -23.94
N PHE A 268 -6.22 -6.69 -23.15
CA PHE A 268 -7.09 -7.78 -23.64
C PHE A 268 -8.49 -7.83 -23.03
N MET A 269 -8.76 -7.00 -22.02
CA MET A 269 -10.05 -6.99 -21.32
C MET A 269 -10.36 -5.63 -20.72
N GLU A 270 -11.63 -5.44 -20.34
CA GLU A 270 -12.08 -4.18 -19.75
C GLU A 270 -11.46 -3.91 -18.37
N GLU A 271 -11.45 -2.65 -17.99
CA GLU A 271 -10.78 -2.16 -16.78
C GLU A 271 -11.29 -2.84 -15.50
N GLU A 272 -12.60 -2.97 -15.35
CA GLU A 272 -13.20 -3.62 -14.17
C GLU A 272 -12.87 -5.12 -14.14
N ASP A 273 -12.88 -5.78 -15.29
CA ASP A 273 -12.54 -7.20 -15.39
C ASP A 273 -11.06 -7.42 -15.06
N THR A 274 -10.18 -6.51 -15.50
CA THR A 274 -8.77 -6.52 -15.12
C THR A 274 -8.60 -6.38 -13.60
N PHE A 275 -9.37 -5.49 -12.96
CA PHE A 275 -9.34 -5.33 -11.50
C PHE A 275 -9.71 -6.63 -10.78
N TRP A 276 -10.78 -7.32 -11.23
CA TRP A 276 -11.20 -8.58 -10.62
C TRP A 276 -10.24 -9.74 -10.92
N MET A 277 -9.63 -9.76 -12.11
CA MET A 277 -8.54 -10.68 -12.42
C MET A 277 -7.36 -10.49 -11.47
N MET A 278 -6.94 -9.25 -11.23
CA MET A 278 -5.89 -8.95 -10.25
C MET A 278 -6.27 -9.38 -8.83
N CYS A 279 -7.54 -9.20 -8.43
CA CYS A 279 -8.03 -9.70 -7.14
C CYS A 279 -7.93 -11.23 -7.04
N ALA A 280 -8.28 -11.97 -8.12
CA ALA A 280 -8.14 -13.43 -8.15
C ALA A 280 -6.67 -13.88 -8.13
N ILE A 281 -5.78 -13.17 -8.83
CA ILE A 281 -4.34 -13.44 -8.79
C ILE A 281 -3.79 -13.29 -7.37
N ILE A 282 -4.18 -12.22 -6.68
CA ILE A 282 -3.70 -11.88 -5.34
C ILE A 282 -4.29 -12.79 -4.25
N GLU A 283 -5.58 -13.12 -4.33
CA GLU A 283 -6.29 -13.87 -3.27
C GLU A 283 -6.28 -15.39 -3.47
N ASP A 284 -6.39 -15.86 -4.72
CA ASP A 284 -6.77 -17.25 -5.01
C ASP A 284 -5.68 -18.04 -5.75
N LEU A 285 -4.93 -17.40 -6.66
CA LEU A 285 -3.97 -18.11 -7.54
C LEU A 285 -2.54 -18.16 -6.98
N LEU A 286 -2.13 -17.12 -6.25
CA LEU A 286 -0.81 -17.01 -5.64
C LEU A 286 -0.93 -17.10 -4.11
N PRO A 287 0.13 -17.53 -3.41
CA PRO A 287 0.07 -17.64 -1.96
C PRO A 287 -0.02 -16.25 -1.31
N ALA A 288 -0.52 -16.22 -0.07
CA ALA A 288 -0.56 -14.99 0.71
C ALA A 288 0.82 -14.33 0.83
N SER A 289 0.84 -13.01 0.93
CA SER A 289 2.08 -12.22 1.08
C SER A 289 3.06 -12.29 -0.10
N TYR A 290 2.66 -12.83 -1.26
CA TYR A 290 3.47 -12.85 -2.49
C TYR A 290 3.91 -11.44 -2.90
N TYR A 291 2.98 -10.48 -2.81
CA TYR A 291 3.21 -9.05 -3.11
C TYR A 291 3.35 -8.18 -1.86
N SER A 292 3.58 -8.76 -0.68
CA SER A 292 3.82 -7.97 0.54
C SER A 292 5.15 -7.20 0.44
N SER A 293 5.36 -6.22 1.31
CA SER A 293 6.62 -5.45 1.36
C SER A 293 7.87 -6.31 1.57
N THR A 294 7.74 -7.48 2.21
CA THR A 294 8.85 -8.41 2.44
C THR A 294 9.03 -9.42 1.31
N LEU A 295 8.07 -9.53 0.39
CA LEU A 295 8.04 -10.54 -0.68
C LEU A 295 8.26 -11.98 -0.19
N ILE A 296 7.89 -12.27 1.06
CA ILE A 296 8.19 -13.56 1.70
C ILE A 296 7.54 -14.74 0.95
N GLY A 297 6.38 -14.52 0.32
CA GLY A 297 5.74 -15.53 -0.53
C GLY A 297 6.54 -15.88 -1.77
N ILE A 298 7.18 -14.89 -2.42
CA ILE A 298 8.04 -15.12 -3.58
C ILE A 298 9.35 -15.79 -3.14
N GLN A 299 9.97 -15.33 -2.06
CA GLN A 299 11.18 -15.94 -1.53
C GLN A 299 10.96 -17.43 -1.19
N ALA A 300 9.79 -17.77 -0.64
CA ALA A 300 9.42 -19.17 -0.42
C ALA A 300 9.37 -19.94 -1.74
N ASP A 301 8.74 -19.39 -2.78
CA ASP A 301 8.65 -20.02 -4.10
C ASP A 301 10.00 -20.11 -4.82
N GLN A 302 10.94 -19.18 -4.60
CA GLN A 302 12.31 -19.33 -5.09
C GLN A 302 13.06 -20.50 -4.43
N ARG A 303 12.83 -20.72 -3.13
CA ARG A 303 13.37 -21.90 -2.43
C ARG A 303 12.71 -23.20 -2.93
N VAL A 304 11.40 -23.17 -3.22
CA VAL A 304 10.71 -24.30 -3.88
C VAL A 304 11.33 -24.58 -5.24
N LEU A 305 11.53 -23.56 -6.08
CA LEU A 305 12.16 -23.70 -7.40
C LEU A 305 13.54 -24.34 -7.28
N ARG A 306 14.38 -23.88 -6.33
CA ARG A 306 15.71 -24.47 -6.09
C ARG A 306 15.63 -25.97 -5.80
N GLN A 307 14.69 -26.39 -4.95
CA GLN A 307 14.46 -27.79 -4.62
C GLN A 307 13.97 -28.60 -5.83
N LEU A 308 13.13 -28.01 -6.67
CA LEU A 308 12.66 -28.63 -7.89
C LEU A 308 13.79 -28.79 -8.91
N VAL A 309 14.64 -27.78 -9.11
CA VAL A 309 15.83 -27.88 -9.97
C VAL A 309 16.74 -29.02 -9.52
N ILE A 310 17.02 -29.16 -8.22
CA ILE A 310 17.80 -30.30 -7.69
C ILE A 310 17.17 -31.65 -8.05
N SER A 311 15.84 -31.74 -8.03
CA SER A 311 15.11 -33.01 -8.18
C SER A 311 14.84 -33.38 -9.65
N TYR A 312 14.61 -32.38 -10.50
CA TYR A 312 14.14 -32.56 -11.88
C TYR A 312 15.20 -32.17 -12.93
N LEU A 313 16.17 -31.33 -12.58
CA LEU A 313 17.23 -30.82 -13.46
C LEU A 313 18.62 -30.92 -12.78
N PRO A 314 19.08 -32.13 -12.41
CA PRO A 314 20.31 -32.31 -11.65
C PRO A 314 21.56 -31.80 -12.37
N ASP A 315 21.55 -31.83 -13.70
CA ASP A 315 22.67 -31.35 -14.52
C ASP A 315 22.78 -29.82 -14.48
N ILE A 316 21.65 -29.11 -14.52
CA ILE A 316 21.59 -27.66 -14.27
C ILE A 316 22.02 -27.36 -12.84
N ASP A 317 21.57 -28.14 -11.85
CA ASP A 317 21.99 -27.97 -10.45
C ASP A 317 23.52 -28.06 -10.28
N LEU A 318 24.15 -28.99 -11.00
CA LEU A 318 25.59 -29.15 -10.99
C LEU A 318 26.29 -27.89 -11.52
N VAL A 319 25.89 -27.39 -12.69
CA VAL A 319 26.43 -26.15 -13.28
C VAL A 319 26.26 -24.97 -12.33
N LEU A 320 25.08 -24.80 -11.75
CA LEU A 320 24.83 -23.70 -10.79
C LEU A 320 25.72 -23.79 -9.55
N LYS A 321 26.00 -25.01 -9.04
CA LYS A 321 26.87 -25.21 -7.88
C LYS A 321 28.34 -25.02 -8.21
N GLU A 322 28.81 -25.53 -9.35
CA GLU A 322 30.20 -25.41 -9.77
C GLU A 322 30.61 -23.95 -10.00
N HIS A 323 29.67 -23.13 -10.47
CA HIS A 323 29.89 -21.71 -10.76
C HIS A 323 29.43 -20.75 -9.65
N ASP A 324 28.93 -21.28 -8.52
CA ASP A 324 28.39 -20.52 -7.37
C ASP A 324 27.29 -19.51 -7.77
N ILE A 325 26.36 -19.95 -8.63
CA ILE A 325 25.28 -19.11 -9.15
C ILE A 325 24.00 -19.31 -8.35
N GLU A 326 23.50 -18.22 -7.78
CA GLU A 326 22.24 -18.20 -7.07
C GLU A 326 21.06 -17.87 -8.01
N LEU A 327 20.26 -18.89 -8.37
CA LEU A 327 19.10 -18.74 -9.26
C LEU A 327 18.03 -17.76 -8.72
N SER A 328 18.03 -17.46 -7.42
CA SER A 328 17.12 -16.48 -6.81
C SER A 328 17.36 -15.05 -7.33
N LEU A 329 18.58 -14.72 -7.76
CA LEU A 329 18.91 -13.40 -8.31
C LEU A 329 18.24 -13.14 -9.66
N ILE A 330 17.92 -14.21 -10.39
CA ILE A 330 17.35 -14.16 -11.74
C ILE A 330 15.83 -14.37 -11.69
N SER A 331 15.40 -15.44 -11.01
CA SER A 331 14.00 -15.89 -10.98
C SER A 331 13.02 -14.94 -10.29
N LEU A 332 13.50 -13.95 -9.53
CA LEU A 332 12.65 -13.02 -8.77
C LEU A 332 11.67 -12.29 -9.70
N HIS A 333 12.17 -11.67 -10.77
CA HIS A 333 11.34 -10.88 -11.68
C HIS A 333 10.41 -11.76 -12.53
N TRP A 334 10.84 -12.98 -12.84
CA TRP A 334 10.02 -13.96 -13.57
C TRP A 334 8.75 -14.28 -12.78
N PHE A 335 8.92 -14.57 -11.49
CA PHE A 335 7.83 -14.97 -10.60
C PHE A 335 6.98 -13.77 -10.18
N LEU A 336 7.62 -12.64 -9.87
CA LEU A 336 6.98 -11.40 -9.44
C LEU A 336 6.05 -10.81 -10.50
N THR A 337 6.36 -10.98 -11.78
CA THR A 337 5.57 -10.43 -12.89
C THR A 337 4.76 -11.49 -13.64
N LEU A 338 4.73 -12.74 -13.16
CA LEU A 338 4.12 -13.87 -13.88
C LEU A 338 4.60 -13.95 -15.34
N PHE A 339 5.91 -13.79 -15.52
CA PHE A 339 6.64 -13.69 -16.79
C PHE A 339 6.34 -12.46 -17.66
N ALA A 340 5.37 -11.62 -17.30
CA ALA A 340 4.89 -10.52 -18.16
C ALA A 340 5.95 -9.47 -18.52
N SER A 341 7.04 -9.36 -17.75
CA SER A 341 8.14 -8.45 -18.03
C SER A 341 9.32 -9.06 -18.78
N VAL A 342 9.33 -10.38 -18.98
CA VAL A 342 10.52 -11.11 -19.46
C VAL A 342 10.28 -11.98 -20.69
N VAL A 343 9.03 -12.34 -21.02
CA VAL A 343 8.73 -13.10 -22.25
C VAL A 343 7.97 -12.25 -23.27
N HIS A 344 8.08 -12.63 -24.53
CA HIS A 344 7.27 -12.07 -25.61
C HIS A 344 5.76 -12.28 -25.37
N MET A 345 4.90 -11.33 -25.79
CA MET A 345 3.45 -11.38 -25.52
C MET A 345 2.77 -12.65 -26.05
N LYS A 346 3.19 -13.13 -27.23
CA LYS A 346 2.71 -14.41 -27.81
C LYS A 346 2.95 -15.61 -26.88
N VAL A 347 4.09 -15.63 -26.19
CA VAL A 347 4.42 -16.65 -25.18
C VAL A 347 3.58 -16.42 -23.93
N LEU A 348 3.53 -15.18 -23.42
CA LEU A 348 2.80 -14.80 -22.21
C LEU A 348 1.35 -15.28 -22.24
N LEU A 349 0.64 -15.04 -23.35
CA LEU A 349 -0.76 -15.43 -23.51
C LEU A 349 -0.98 -16.93 -23.28
N ARG A 350 -0.07 -17.78 -23.77
CA ARG A 350 -0.16 -19.24 -23.62
C ARG A 350 0.19 -19.69 -22.21
N LEU A 351 1.18 -19.04 -21.58
CA LEU A 351 1.51 -19.28 -20.17
C LEU A 351 0.33 -18.92 -19.26
N TRP A 352 -0.35 -17.81 -19.56
CA TRP A 352 -1.51 -17.35 -18.80
C TRP A 352 -2.76 -18.20 -19.04
N ASP A 353 -2.98 -18.72 -20.24
CA ASP A 353 -4.01 -19.74 -20.50
C ASP A 353 -3.87 -20.92 -19.51
N LEU A 354 -2.65 -21.43 -19.34
CA LEU A 354 -2.33 -22.51 -18.40
C LEU A 354 -2.43 -22.07 -16.94
N PHE A 355 -1.86 -20.91 -16.59
CA PHE A 355 -1.83 -20.40 -15.21
C PHE A 355 -3.25 -20.17 -14.66
N TYR A 356 -4.16 -19.58 -15.44
CA TYR A 356 -5.54 -19.39 -15.00
C TYR A 356 -6.34 -20.69 -14.90
N TYR A 357 -5.91 -21.77 -15.57
CA TYR A 357 -6.55 -23.07 -15.47
C TYR A 357 -5.97 -23.95 -14.35
N GLU A 358 -4.65 -24.12 -14.30
CA GLU A 358 -3.96 -25.05 -13.39
C GLU A 358 -3.55 -24.38 -12.07
N GLY A 359 -3.28 -23.07 -12.06
CA GLY A 359 -2.80 -22.31 -10.90
C GLY A 359 -1.28 -22.11 -10.84
N SER A 360 -0.75 -21.78 -9.66
CA SER A 360 0.67 -21.39 -9.47
C SER A 360 1.69 -22.46 -9.85
N VAL A 361 1.31 -23.74 -9.88
CA VAL A 361 2.20 -24.85 -10.29
C VAL A 361 2.84 -24.60 -11.67
N VAL A 362 2.09 -23.97 -12.59
CA VAL A 362 2.55 -23.67 -13.96
C VAL A 362 3.81 -22.80 -13.96
N ILE A 363 3.94 -21.88 -13.00
CA ILE A 363 5.12 -21.00 -12.91
C ILE A 363 6.39 -21.84 -12.79
N PHE A 364 6.35 -22.89 -11.97
CA PHE A 364 7.48 -23.81 -11.79
C PHE A 364 7.70 -24.71 -13.00
N GLN A 365 6.63 -25.25 -13.58
CA GLN A 365 6.72 -26.14 -14.74
C GLN A 365 7.38 -25.43 -15.93
N ILE A 366 6.92 -24.19 -16.21
CA ILE A 366 7.44 -23.37 -17.28
C ILE A 366 8.88 -22.95 -17.02
N THR A 367 9.21 -22.55 -15.79
CA THR A 367 10.60 -22.23 -15.42
C THR A 367 11.53 -23.42 -15.64
N MET A 368 11.13 -24.63 -15.24
CA MET A 368 11.92 -25.84 -15.48
C MET A 368 12.00 -26.19 -16.97
N GLY A 369 10.93 -25.98 -17.75
CA GLY A 369 10.95 -26.17 -19.20
C GLY A 369 11.95 -25.24 -19.88
N MET A 370 11.90 -23.95 -19.54
CA MET A 370 12.82 -22.92 -19.99
C MET A 370 14.28 -23.27 -19.68
N LEU A 371 14.57 -23.65 -18.42
CA LEU A 371 15.92 -24.08 -18.02
C LEU A 371 16.37 -25.35 -18.74
N LYS A 372 15.46 -26.30 -18.99
CA LYS A 372 15.79 -27.54 -19.69
C LYS A 372 16.15 -27.29 -21.15
N LEU A 373 15.45 -26.37 -21.82
CA LEU A 373 15.74 -26.00 -23.21
C LEU A 373 17.15 -25.39 -23.34
N LYS A 374 17.62 -24.66 -22.32
CA LYS A 374 18.94 -24.02 -22.31
C LYS A 374 20.07 -24.92 -21.75
N GLU A 375 19.76 -26.15 -21.33
CA GLU A 375 20.70 -26.99 -20.56
C GLU A 375 22.02 -27.26 -21.28
N GLU A 376 21.97 -27.66 -22.56
CA GLU A 376 23.18 -27.96 -23.33
C GLU A 376 24.07 -26.73 -23.50
N GLU A 377 23.47 -25.56 -23.72
CA GLU A 377 24.20 -24.29 -23.81
C GLU A 377 24.86 -23.97 -22.47
N LEU A 378 24.12 -24.03 -21.37
CA LEU A 378 24.63 -23.71 -20.03
C LEU A 378 25.79 -24.62 -19.61
N GLN A 379 25.77 -25.90 -20.00
CA GLN A 379 26.87 -26.84 -19.77
C GLN A 379 28.13 -26.54 -20.59
N SER A 380 27.98 -25.87 -21.73
CA SER A 380 29.08 -25.56 -22.64
C SER A 380 29.82 -24.26 -22.28
N LEU A 381 29.26 -23.45 -21.39
CA LEU A 381 29.82 -22.15 -21.01
C LEU A 381 30.89 -22.29 -19.92
N ASP A 382 31.98 -21.53 -20.06
CA ASP A 382 33.19 -21.73 -19.24
C ASP A 382 33.21 -20.91 -17.95
N ASN A 383 32.41 -19.84 -17.84
CA ASN A 383 32.48 -18.93 -16.70
C ASN A 383 31.12 -18.47 -16.18
N SER A 384 31.10 -18.11 -14.89
CA SER A 384 29.88 -17.77 -14.17
C SER A 384 29.13 -16.58 -14.76
N ALA A 385 29.83 -15.61 -15.36
CA ALA A 385 29.20 -14.43 -15.97
C ALA A 385 28.45 -14.78 -17.26
N GLN A 386 29.03 -15.63 -18.12
CA GLN A 386 28.35 -16.13 -19.30
C GLN A 386 27.11 -16.94 -18.93
N ILE A 387 27.23 -17.84 -17.95
CA ILE A 387 26.09 -18.66 -17.48
C ILE A 387 25.01 -17.77 -16.87
N PHE A 388 25.37 -16.78 -16.06
CA PHE A 388 24.41 -15.84 -15.47
C PHE A 388 23.66 -15.04 -16.55
N ASN A 389 24.36 -14.55 -17.58
CA ASN A 389 23.75 -13.84 -18.70
C ASN A 389 22.82 -14.76 -19.50
N ALA A 390 23.31 -15.95 -19.90
CA ALA A 390 22.50 -16.93 -20.60
C ALA A 390 21.23 -17.29 -19.82
N LEU A 391 21.34 -17.53 -18.50
CA LEU A 391 20.19 -17.76 -17.62
C LEU A 391 19.24 -16.56 -17.56
N SER A 392 19.74 -15.33 -17.58
CA SER A 392 18.91 -14.11 -17.54
C SER A 392 18.13 -13.91 -18.84
N ASP A 393 18.72 -14.30 -19.97
CA ASP A 393 18.15 -14.17 -21.31
C ASP A 393 17.18 -15.30 -21.68
N VAL A 394 17.22 -16.43 -20.95
CA VAL A 394 16.35 -17.61 -21.14
C VAL A 394 14.88 -17.29 -21.51
N PRO A 395 14.16 -16.40 -20.79
CA PRO A 395 12.76 -16.13 -21.13
C PRO A 395 12.58 -15.38 -22.46
N GLY A 396 13.55 -14.55 -22.84
CA GLY A 396 13.57 -13.82 -24.11
C GLY A 396 13.89 -14.71 -25.31
N ASP A 397 14.70 -15.74 -25.10
CA ASP A 397 15.12 -16.71 -26.13
C ASP A 397 14.04 -17.75 -26.50
N VAL A 398 12.86 -17.69 -25.87
CA VAL A 398 11.78 -18.63 -26.18
C VAL A 398 11.14 -18.28 -27.52
N GLU A 399 11.48 -19.04 -28.56
CA GLU A 399 10.92 -18.86 -29.90
C GLU A 399 9.69 -19.74 -30.21
N ASP A 400 9.60 -20.91 -29.57
CA ASP A 400 8.50 -21.88 -29.76
C ASP A 400 7.83 -22.22 -28.43
N VAL A 401 6.63 -21.68 -28.24
CA VAL A 401 5.87 -21.85 -27.00
C VAL A 401 5.27 -23.24 -26.85
N ASP A 402 4.94 -23.92 -27.95
CA ASP A 402 4.36 -25.25 -27.87
C ASP A 402 5.45 -26.28 -27.53
N GLU A 403 6.67 -26.11 -28.06
CA GLU A 403 7.85 -26.87 -27.62
C GLU A 403 8.13 -26.64 -26.13
N LEU A 404 8.16 -25.39 -25.67
CA LEU A 404 8.36 -25.06 -24.26
C LEU A 404 7.33 -25.76 -23.36
N ILE A 405 6.04 -25.72 -23.73
CA ILE A 405 4.99 -26.39 -22.97
C ILE A 405 5.22 -27.92 -22.98
N GLU A 406 5.56 -28.52 -24.12
CA GLU A 406 5.83 -29.95 -24.18
C GLU A 406 6.99 -30.35 -23.25
N VAL A 407 8.11 -29.64 -23.32
CA VAL A 407 9.28 -29.88 -22.47
C VAL A 407 8.95 -29.66 -20.99
N ALA A 408 8.26 -28.57 -20.65
CA ALA A 408 7.85 -28.26 -19.28
C ALA A 408 7.03 -29.41 -18.67
N PHE A 409 6.01 -29.90 -19.37
CA PHE A 409 5.16 -30.98 -18.88
C PHE A 409 5.85 -32.35 -18.89
N ARG A 410 6.79 -32.58 -19.81
CA ARG A 410 7.61 -33.80 -19.82
C ARG A 410 8.56 -33.85 -18.63
N VAL A 411 9.28 -32.77 -18.34
CA VAL A 411 10.22 -32.67 -17.22
C VAL A 411 9.48 -32.74 -15.89
N SER A 412 8.36 -32.04 -15.76
CA SER A 412 7.64 -31.86 -14.49
C SER A 412 6.37 -32.73 -14.37
N GLY A 413 6.28 -33.84 -15.10
CA GLY A 413 5.06 -34.64 -15.21
C GLY A 413 4.50 -35.19 -13.89
N SER A 414 5.34 -35.35 -12.86
CA SER A 414 4.95 -35.77 -11.50
C SER A 414 4.71 -34.61 -10.53
N LEU A 415 4.95 -33.37 -10.96
CA LEU A 415 4.73 -32.20 -10.12
C LEU A 415 3.23 -31.94 -9.99
N THR A 416 2.77 -31.79 -8.75
CA THR A 416 1.38 -31.48 -8.43
C THR A 416 1.32 -30.20 -7.61
N ASP A 417 0.17 -29.54 -7.64
CA ASP A 417 -0.07 -28.35 -6.81
C ASP A 417 0.16 -28.67 -5.32
N VAL A 418 -0.27 -29.84 -4.84
CA VAL A 418 -0.05 -30.32 -3.46
C VAL A 418 1.44 -30.43 -3.12
N HIS A 419 2.28 -30.90 -4.05
CA HIS A 419 3.74 -30.96 -3.85
C HIS A 419 4.33 -29.57 -3.70
N VAL A 420 3.98 -28.64 -4.60
CA VAL A 420 4.44 -27.24 -4.55
C VAL A 420 4.01 -26.59 -3.24
N ASP A 421 2.73 -26.72 -2.87
CA ASP A 421 2.17 -26.15 -1.65
C ASP A 421 2.85 -26.68 -0.37
N THR A 422 3.19 -27.96 -0.36
CA THR A 422 3.88 -28.58 0.79
C THR A 422 5.28 -27.98 0.96
N HIS A 423 6.05 -27.87 -0.12
CA HIS A 423 7.37 -27.24 -0.07
C HIS A 423 7.29 -25.75 0.26
N ARG A 424 6.33 -25.05 -0.34
CA ARG A 424 6.07 -23.62 -0.09
C ARG A 424 5.80 -23.34 1.37
N ARG A 425 4.88 -24.08 2.01
CA ARG A 425 4.56 -23.93 3.44
C ARG A 425 5.78 -24.19 4.32
N LYS A 426 6.56 -25.23 3.99
CA LYS A 426 7.81 -25.55 4.69
C LYS A 426 8.81 -24.38 4.60
N HIS A 427 9.07 -23.86 3.41
CA HIS A 427 10.03 -22.76 3.22
C HIS A 427 9.54 -21.44 3.81
N LEU A 428 8.24 -21.16 3.75
CA LEU A 428 7.63 -20.01 4.40
C LEU A 428 7.82 -20.06 5.93
N ALA A 429 7.62 -21.23 6.56
CA ALA A 429 7.85 -21.38 7.99
C ALA A 429 9.30 -21.07 8.40
N TYR A 430 10.28 -21.53 7.61
CA TYR A 430 11.69 -21.21 7.86
C TYR A 430 12.00 -19.72 7.70
N LEU A 431 11.52 -19.10 6.62
CA LEU A 431 11.71 -17.66 6.39
C LEU A 431 11.15 -16.81 7.53
N MET A 432 10.02 -17.22 8.09
CA MET A 432 9.41 -16.54 9.23
C MET A 432 10.17 -16.74 10.53
N ALA A 433 10.69 -17.94 10.77
CA ALA A 433 11.56 -18.22 11.92
C ALA A 433 12.84 -17.37 11.86
N ASP A 434 13.45 -17.24 10.67
CA ASP A 434 14.63 -16.40 10.44
C ASP A 434 14.33 -14.90 10.71
N GLN A 435 13.10 -14.46 10.45
CA GLN A 435 12.63 -13.10 10.74
C GLN A 435 12.19 -12.90 12.21
N GLY A 436 12.42 -13.88 13.09
CA GLY A 436 12.13 -13.78 14.52
C GLY A 436 10.68 -14.07 14.93
N ALA A 437 9.85 -14.61 14.02
CA ALA A 437 8.53 -15.10 14.37
C ALA A 437 8.62 -16.50 15.01
N LEU A 438 7.98 -16.70 16.17
CA LEU A 438 7.91 -18.00 16.85
C LEU A 438 7.00 -18.97 16.07
N VAL A 439 7.55 -19.62 15.05
CA VAL A 439 6.84 -20.59 14.21
C VAL A 439 7.48 -21.97 14.36
N ASN A 440 6.71 -22.96 14.82
CA ASN A 440 7.14 -24.36 14.72
C ASN A 440 7.01 -24.82 13.25
N PRO A 441 8.10 -25.18 12.56
CA PRO A 441 8.06 -25.60 11.14
C PRO A 441 7.19 -26.83 10.88
N GLU A 442 6.93 -27.66 11.89
CA GLU A 442 6.09 -28.86 11.77
C GLU A 442 4.61 -28.62 12.09
N SER A 443 4.24 -27.42 12.57
CA SER A 443 2.86 -27.09 12.97
C SER A 443 2.19 -26.16 11.97
N THR A 444 1.16 -26.66 11.27
CA THR A 444 0.38 -25.90 10.28
C THR A 444 -0.38 -24.71 10.85
N ARG A 445 -0.64 -24.66 12.16
CA ARG A 445 -1.43 -23.60 12.81
C ARG A 445 -0.64 -22.32 13.08
N ASN A 446 0.68 -22.35 12.97
CA ASN A 446 1.57 -21.24 13.34
C ASN A 446 1.98 -20.36 12.14
N LEU A 447 1.54 -20.73 10.93
CA LEU A 447 1.72 -19.91 9.73
C LEU A 447 0.73 -18.72 9.75
N PRO A 448 1.08 -17.57 9.15
CA PRO A 448 0.27 -16.37 9.16
C PRO A 448 -1.03 -16.64 8.40
N LYS A 449 -2.03 -15.79 8.64
CA LYS A 449 -3.33 -15.89 7.95
C LYS A 449 -3.05 -16.02 6.45
N GLN A 450 -3.45 -17.14 5.86
CA GLN A 450 -3.45 -17.30 4.40
C GLN A 450 -4.47 -16.37 3.71
N GLN A 451 -5.25 -15.62 4.50
CA GLN A 451 -6.22 -14.64 4.03
C GLN A 451 -5.68 -13.24 4.30
N LEU A 452 -5.59 -12.45 3.23
CA LEU A 452 -5.20 -11.04 3.25
C LEU A 452 -6.27 -10.19 3.94
N ASN A 453 -5.87 -9.13 4.66
CA ASN A 453 -6.85 -8.16 5.15
C ASN A 453 -7.44 -7.39 3.97
N LYS A 454 -8.74 -7.58 3.75
CA LYS A 454 -9.51 -6.92 2.70
C LYS A 454 -10.39 -5.83 3.31
N ARG A 455 -10.32 -4.60 2.78
CA ARG A 455 -11.24 -3.53 3.23
C ARG A 455 -12.68 -3.87 2.85
N HIS A 456 -13.59 -3.82 3.84
CA HIS A 456 -15.02 -3.96 3.62
C HIS A 456 -15.71 -2.59 3.59
N LEU A 457 -16.35 -2.23 2.47
CA LEU A 457 -17.20 -1.04 2.41
C LEU A 457 -18.63 -1.43 2.85
N ARG A 458 -19.04 -1.02 4.06
CA ARG A 458 -20.46 -1.17 4.45
C ARG A 458 -21.29 -0.19 3.63
N ARG A 459 -22.09 -0.68 2.66
CA ARG A 459 -23.25 0.09 2.18
C ARG A 459 -24.12 0.37 3.40
N SER A 460 -24.31 1.64 3.71
CA SER A 460 -25.41 2.08 4.56
C SER A 460 -26.68 1.56 3.88
N LYS A 461 -27.21 0.41 4.33
CA LYS A 461 -28.53 -0.05 3.89
C LYS A 461 -29.48 1.12 4.15
N SER A 462 -30.09 1.61 3.07
CA SER A 462 -31.10 2.66 3.13
C SER A 462 -32.13 2.31 4.22
N LEU A 463 -32.54 3.32 4.98
CA LEU A 463 -33.54 3.28 6.07
C LEU A 463 -34.84 2.52 5.73
N MET A 464 -35.08 2.26 4.44
CA MET A 464 -36.20 1.49 3.93
C MET A 464 -36.25 0.02 4.39
N SER A 465 -35.10 -0.62 4.72
CA SER A 465 -35.10 -2.02 5.20
C SER A 465 -35.40 -2.16 6.72
N VAL A 466 -35.32 -1.06 7.48
CA VAL A 466 -35.63 -1.05 8.93
C VAL A 466 -37.14 -0.91 9.18
N LEU A 467 -37.89 -0.42 8.19
CA LEU A 467 -39.33 -0.17 8.33
C LEU A 467 -40.22 -1.36 7.96
N TRP A 468 -39.68 -2.41 7.33
CA TRP A 468 -40.45 -3.59 6.93
C TRP A 468 -39.66 -4.89 7.19
N GLY A 469 -39.98 -5.57 8.30
CA GLY A 469 -39.93 -7.03 8.33
C GLY A 469 -38.98 -7.69 9.33
N ALA A 470 -39.61 -8.17 10.41
CA ALA A 470 -39.30 -9.40 11.17
C ALA A 470 -38.06 -9.43 12.08
N GLY A 471 -38.34 -9.42 13.38
CA GLY A 471 -37.38 -9.61 14.47
C GLY A 471 -36.70 -10.97 14.43
N GLY A 472 -35.38 -10.94 14.63
CA GLY A 472 -34.51 -12.10 14.69
C GLY A 472 -33.01 -11.75 14.70
N GLU A 473 -32.61 -10.52 14.36
CA GLU A 473 -31.20 -10.16 14.09
C GLU A 473 -30.39 -9.59 15.28
N GLU A 474 -30.93 -9.52 16.50
CA GLU A 474 -30.18 -8.90 17.62
C GLU A 474 -29.01 -9.75 18.14
N ASP A 475 -29.10 -11.08 18.02
CA ASP A 475 -28.12 -12.00 18.62
C ASP A 475 -26.86 -12.21 17.74
N ASP A 476 -27.00 -12.08 16.42
CA ASP A 476 -25.89 -12.25 15.45
C ASP A 476 -25.06 -10.95 15.33
N PHE A 477 -25.73 -9.80 15.47
CA PHE A 477 -25.08 -8.48 15.48
C PHE A 477 -24.21 -8.25 16.72
N GLY A 478 -24.55 -8.87 17.86
CA GLY A 478 -23.75 -8.86 19.09
C GLY A 478 -22.45 -9.67 18.95
N LYS A 479 -22.50 -10.84 18.32
CA LYS A 479 -21.32 -11.69 18.06
C LYS A 479 -20.35 -11.02 17.09
N ALA A 480 -20.85 -10.45 15.99
CA ALA A 480 -20.02 -9.75 15.02
C ALA A 480 -19.29 -8.51 15.60
N LYS A 481 -19.92 -7.81 16.56
CA LYS A 481 -19.31 -6.68 17.28
C LYS A 481 -18.17 -7.12 18.20
N ASN A 482 -18.35 -8.21 18.93
CA ASN A 482 -17.34 -8.75 19.83
C ASN A 482 -16.13 -9.32 19.06
N ILE A 483 -16.38 -9.91 17.88
CA ILE A 483 -15.31 -10.37 16.97
C ILE A 483 -14.48 -9.18 16.49
N ARG A 484 -15.11 -8.11 16.00
CA ARG A 484 -14.41 -6.92 15.53
C ARG A 484 -13.62 -6.20 16.63
N GLN A 485 -14.14 -6.14 17.85
CA GLN A 485 -13.39 -5.60 18.99
C GLN A 485 -12.12 -6.41 19.26
N THR A 486 -12.22 -7.74 19.17
CA THR A 486 -11.06 -8.63 19.36
C THR A 486 -10.01 -8.41 18.27
N GLU A 487 -10.43 -8.28 17.00
CA GLU A 487 -9.53 -7.98 15.88
C GLU A 487 -8.78 -6.66 16.08
N LEU A 488 -9.49 -5.58 16.40
CA LEU A 488 -8.88 -4.26 16.61
C LEU A 488 -7.86 -4.27 17.77
N LEU A 489 -8.13 -5.03 18.83
CA LEU A 489 -7.19 -5.20 19.94
C LEU A 489 -5.95 -6.01 19.54
N VAL A 490 -6.12 -7.06 18.74
CA VAL A 490 -5.01 -7.87 18.21
C VAL A 490 -4.12 -7.02 17.30
N ASP A 491 -4.71 -6.25 16.39
CA ASP A 491 -3.98 -5.37 15.47
C ASP A 491 -3.19 -4.29 16.23
N LEU A 492 -3.81 -3.66 17.23
CA LEU A 492 -3.13 -2.69 18.09
C LEU A 492 -1.96 -3.35 18.85
N ARG A 493 -2.18 -4.53 19.43
CA ARG A 493 -1.14 -5.25 20.18
C ARG A 493 0.03 -5.60 19.27
N GLU A 494 -0.22 -6.10 18.06
CA GLU A 494 0.85 -6.42 17.12
C GLU A 494 1.62 -5.16 16.70
N ALA A 495 0.93 -4.04 16.44
CA ALA A 495 1.58 -2.77 16.14
C ALA A 495 2.51 -2.29 17.27
N ILE A 496 2.06 -2.41 18.54
CA ILE A 496 2.86 -2.10 19.73
C ILE A 496 4.08 -3.01 19.82
N LEU A 497 3.90 -4.32 19.59
CA LEU A 497 4.99 -5.30 19.65
C LEU A 497 6.02 -5.10 18.54
N GLN A 498 5.62 -4.69 17.33
CA GLN A 498 6.57 -4.38 16.26
C GLN A 498 7.46 -3.19 16.63
N VAL A 499 6.88 -2.12 17.18
CA VAL A 499 7.65 -0.97 17.70
C VAL A 499 8.59 -1.43 18.82
N ALA A 500 8.11 -2.20 19.79
CA ALA A 500 8.94 -2.65 20.90
C ALA A 500 10.09 -3.58 20.47
N ARG A 501 9.84 -4.53 19.56
CA ARG A 501 10.87 -5.43 19.01
C ARG A 501 11.94 -4.65 18.23
N HIS A 502 11.56 -3.58 17.53
CA HIS A 502 12.51 -2.70 16.85
C HIS A 502 13.55 -2.12 17.84
N PHE A 503 13.10 -1.63 19.00
CA PHE A 503 14.00 -1.14 20.04
C PHE A 503 14.90 -2.24 20.62
N GLN A 504 14.38 -3.45 20.83
CA GLN A 504 15.18 -4.57 21.36
C GLN A 504 16.25 -5.04 20.38
N ASN A 505 15.97 -4.99 19.08
CA ASN A 505 16.90 -5.42 18.04
C ASN A 505 18.04 -4.43 17.82
N LEU A 506 17.76 -3.13 17.93
CA LEU A 506 18.74 -2.07 17.65
C LEU A 506 19.54 -1.60 18.87
N ASP A 507 18.97 -1.72 20.07
CA ASP A 507 19.61 -1.26 21.30
C ASP A 507 19.58 -2.37 22.37
N PRO A 508 20.72 -3.05 22.62
CA PRO A 508 20.82 -4.14 23.59
C PRO A 508 20.38 -3.77 25.01
N LYS A 509 20.37 -2.48 25.38
CA LYS A 509 19.88 -2.02 26.69
C LYS A 509 18.39 -2.36 26.89
N ASN A 510 17.63 -2.45 25.79
CA ASN A 510 16.20 -2.72 25.80
C ASN A 510 15.85 -4.22 25.83
N SER A 511 16.84 -5.11 25.71
CA SER A 511 16.62 -6.58 25.75
C SER A 511 15.97 -7.09 27.03
N LYS A 512 16.07 -6.33 28.13
CA LYS A 512 15.47 -6.67 29.44
C LYS A 512 14.03 -6.18 29.60
N VAL A 513 13.51 -5.38 28.67
CA VAL A 513 12.13 -4.87 28.73
C VAL A 513 11.15 -6.01 28.47
N ILE A 514 10.16 -6.15 29.34
CA ILE A 514 9.13 -7.20 29.23
C ILE A 514 8.04 -6.71 28.27
N LEU A 515 7.80 -7.46 27.20
CA LEU A 515 6.83 -7.11 26.15
C LEU A 515 5.41 -7.66 26.39
N THR A 516 5.13 -8.11 27.61
CA THR A 516 3.81 -8.59 28.02
C THR A 516 3.15 -7.52 28.87
N ALA A 517 1.96 -7.07 28.47
CA ALA A 517 1.20 -6.08 29.23
C ALA A 517 0.81 -6.64 30.60
N ASP A 518 0.97 -5.81 31.62
CA ASP A 518 0.55 -6.10 32.99
C ASP A 518 -0.82 -5.47 33.26
N TYR A 519 -1.84 -6.31 33.41
CA TYR A 519 -3.22 -5.88 33.64
C TYR A 519 -3.61 -5.82 35.12
N SER A 520 -2.64 -5.94 36.05
CA SER A 520 -2.91 -5.85 37.48
C SER A 520 -3.33 -4.42 37.90
N MET A 521 -4.18 -4.35 38.92
CA MET A 521 -4.61 -3.07 39.50
C MET A 521 -3.45 -2.33 40.18
N GLU A 522 -2.50 -3.07 40.76
CA GLU A 522 -1.29 -2.51 41.37
C GLU A 522 -0.38 -1.84 40.33
N SER A 523 -0.28 -2.42 39.13
CA SER A 523 0.45 -1.85 38.00
C SER A 523 -0.18 -0.52 37.56
N HIS A 524 -1.50 -0.54 37.36
CA HIS A 524 -2.28 0.64 36.97
C HIS A 524 -2.17 1.79 37.98
N ALA A 525 -2.19 1.51 39.29
CA ALA A 525 -2.10 2.52 40.32
C ALA A 525 -0.75 3.27 40.35
N LYS A 526 0.30 2.69 39.75
CA LYS A 526 1.66 3.26 39.71
C LYS A 526 1.93 4.11 38.47
N ASP A 527 1.05 4.12 37.47
CA ASP A 527 1.32 4.80 36.19
C ASP A 527 1.65 6.29 36.35
N LEU A 528 0.84 7.01 37.14
CA LEU A 528 1.06 8.43 37.39
C LEU A 528 2.33 8.67 38.20
N GLU A 529 2.61 7.83 39.21
CA GLU A 529 3.83 7.92 40.01
C GLU A 529 5.08 7.68 39.15
N ASN A 530 5.05 6.66 38.30
CA ASN A 530 6.12 6.33 37.36
C ASN A 530 6.36 7.50 36.39
N TYR A 531 5.30 8.07 35.82
CA TYR A 531 5.40 9.26 34.98
C TYR A 531 6.05 10.43 35.74
N VAL A 532 5.58 10.75 36.95
CA VAL A 532 6.13 11.86 37.75
C VAL A 532 7.60 11.63 38.09
N ASN A 533 7.97 10.39 38.44
CA ASN A 533 9.36 10.02 38.77
C ASN A 533 10.26 10.12 37.54
N VAL A 534 9.80 9.67 36.37
CA VAL A 534 10.54 9.87 35.12
C VAL A 534 10.64 11.36 34.81
N ALA A 535 9.53 12.09 34.92
CA ALA A 535 9.45 13.50 34.55
C ALA A 535 10.32 14.42 35.42
N ARG A 536 10.47 14.12 36.71
CA ARG A 536 11.38 14.83 37.62
C ARG A 536 12.86 14.61 37.30
N ASN A 537 13.20 13.45 36.73
CA ASN A 537 14.59 13.04 36.48
C ASN A 537 15.01 13.21 35.00
N ARG A 538 14.25 13.99 34.21
CA ARG A 538 14.55 14.28 32.81
C ARG A 538 15.78 15.18 32.69
N HIS A 539 16.79 14.73 31.95
CA HIS A 539 17.97 15.53 31.64
C HIS A 539 17.78 16.21 30.29
N ARG A 540 18.08 17.51 30.20
CA ARG A 540 18.05 18.24 28.92
C ARG A 540 19.13 17.66 28.00
N ARG A 541 18.89 17.62 26.69
CA ARG A 541 19.87 17.14 25.71
C ARG A 541 20.09 18.18 24.61
N ALA A 542 21.23 18.15 23.96
CA ALA A 542 21.53 18.98 22.81
C ALA A 542 22.19 18.18 21.70
N LYS A 543 21.84 18.48 20.45
CA LYS A 543 22.48 17.92 19.26
C LYS A 543 23.63 18.83 18.84
N ALA A 544 24.81 18.28 18.69
CA ALA A 544 25.94 19.01 18.15
C ALA A 544 25.68 19.43 16.69
N LEU A 545 25.79 20.72 16.40
CA LEU A 545 25.67 21.27 15.05
C LEU A 545 27.03 21.30 14.33
N LEU A 546 28.11 21.26 15.10
CA LEU A 546 29.50 21.38 14.68
C LEU A 546 30.36 20.38 15.47
N ASP A 547 31.55 20.11 14.96
CA ASP A 547 32.58 19.39 15.71
C ASP A 547 33.20 20.32 16.76
N PHE A 548 33.52 19.80 17.93
CA PHE A 548 34.26 20.48 18.99
C PHE A 548 35.34 19.56 19.52
N GLU A 549 36.60 19.89 19.24
CA GLU A 549 37.74 19.12 19.72
C GLU A 549 38.12 19.56 21.13
N ARG A 550 38.27 18.57 22.02
CA ARG A 550 38.73 18.77 23.39
C ARG A 550 40.23 19.07 23.39
N HIS A 551 40.62 20.20 23.95
CA HIS A 551 42.02 20.61 24.14
C HIS A 551 42.43 20.51 25.61
N ASP A 552 41.51 20.80 26.52
CA ASP A 552 41.75 20.77 27.97
C ASP A 552 40.93 19.69 28.69
N ASP A 553 41.33 19.37 29.93
CA ASP A 553 40.74 18.26 30.67
C ASP A 553 39.31 18.53 31.16
N ASP A 554 38.91 19.79 31.27
CA ASP A 554 37.59 20.25 31.67
C ASP A 554 36.62 20.45 30.48
N GLU A 555 37.10 20.35 29.24
CA GLU A 555 36.30 20.45 28.02
C GLU A 555 35.64 19.11 27.62
N LEU A 556 34.43 19.17 27.07
CA LEU A 556 33.73 18.02 26.50
C LEU A 556 33.79 18.04 24.98
N GLY A 557 34.67 17.23 24.38
CA GLY A 557 34.74 17.09 22.92
C GLY A 557 33.61 16.23 22.34
N PHE A 558 33.13 16.60 21.15
CA PHE A 558 32.07 15.90 20.42
C PHE A 558 32.15 16.15 18.91
N ARG A 559 31.47 15.30 18.13
CA ARG A 559 31.31 15.45 16.69
C ARG A 559 29.92 16.00 16.34
N LYS A 560 29.80 16.61 15.18
CA LYS A 560 28.53 17.04 14.60
C LYS A 560 27.56 15.86 14.58
N ASN A 561 26.34 16.13 15.05
CA ASN A 561 25.23 15.21 15.30
C ASN A 561 25.32 14.37 16.59
N ASP A 562 26.38 14.47 17.39
CA ASP A 562 26.40 13.83 18.71
C ASP A 562 25.32 14.39 19.63
N ILE A 563 24.76 13.53 20.48
CA ILE A 563 23.71 13.89 21.44
C ILE A 563 24.33 14.02 22.83
N ILE A 564 24.43 15.25 23.31
CA ILE A 564 25.06 15.61 24.57
C ILE A 564 23.99 15.73 25.65
N THR A 565 24.20 15.10 26.81
CA THR A 565 23.35 15.30 27.98
C THR A 565 23.76 16.59 28.68
N ILE A 566 22.87 17.56 28.75
CA ILE A 566 23.12 18.86 29.38
C ILE A 566 22.89 18.74 30.89
N ILE A 567 23.95 18.97 31.65
CA ILE A 567 23.94 18.94 33.11
C ILE A 567 23.71 20.34 33.70
N SER A 568 24.25 21.39 33.06
CA SER A 568 24.05 22.77 33.52
C SER A 568 24.05 23.77 32.37
N GLN A 569 23.11 24.72 32.40
CA GLN A 569 22.98 25.85 31.48
C GLN A 569 22.97 27.19 32.23
N LYS A 570 23.64 27.26 33.39
CA LYS A 570 23.66 28.49 34.20
C LYS A 570 24.34 29.65 33.49
N ASP A 571 25.24 29.36 32.54
CA ASP A 571 25.95 30.33 31.72
C ASP A 571 25.38 30.31 30.29
N GLU A 572 25.27 31.49 29.67
CA GLU A 572 24.64 31.66 28.36
C GLU A 572 25.54 31.18 27.20
N HIS A 573 26.84 31.12 27.42
CA HIS A 573 27.84 30.82 26.40
C HIS A 573 28.51 29.45 26.61
N CYS A 574 28.60 28.98 27.86
CA CYS A 574 29.34 27.80 28.25
C CYS A 574 28.48 26.83 29.07
N TRP A 575 28.13 25.67 28.51
CA TRP A 575 27.29 24.67 29.17
C TRP A 575 28.10 23.49 29.66
N ILE A 576 27.66 22.85 30.74
CA ILE A 576 28.27 21.59 31.22
C ILE A 576 27.41 20.44 30.72
N GLY A 577 28.03 19.43 30.12
CA GLY A 577 27.33 18.22 29.72
C GLY A 577 28.15 16.96 29.85
N GLU A 578 27.54 15.87 29.42
CA GLU A 578 28.09 14.53 29.46
C GLU A 578 27.80 13.79 28.15
N LEU A 579 28.84 13.14 27.62
CA LEU A 579 28.81 12.31 26.43
C LEU A 579 29.72 11.10 26.66
N ASN A 580 29.21 9.88 26.45
CA ASN A 580 29.97 8.63 26.64
C ASN A 580 30.64 8.48 28.03
N GLY A 581 30.00 9.01 29.08
CA GLY A 581 30.53 8.98 30.45
C GLY A 581 31.64 10.01 30.73
N LEU A 582 32.02 10.81 29.73
CA LEU A 582 32.91 11.97 29.89
C LEU A 582 32.09 13.21 30.17
N ARG A 583 32.52 14.01 31.13
CA ARG A 583 31.84 15.24 31.55
C ARG A 583 32.78 16.42 31.42
N GLY A 584 32.29 17.51 30.86
CA GLY A 584 33.06 18.74 30.66
C GLY A 584 32.17 19.88 30.17
N TRP A 585 32.77 21.05 30.01
CA TRP A 585 32.10 22.21 29.45
C TRP A 585 32.19 22.26 27.92
N PHE A 586 31.21 22.91 27.28
CA PHE A 586 31.21 23.14 25.84
C PHE A 586 30.46 24.42 25.43
N PRO A 587 30.75 25.00 24.26
CA PRO A 587 30.08 26.20 23.78
C PRO A 587 28.60 25.97 23.43
N ALA A 588 27.69 26.73 24.04
CA ALA A 588 26.25 26.65 23.81
C ALA A 588 25.86 26.87 22.33
N LYS A 589 26.59 27.73 21.62
CA LYS A 589 26.37 28.03 20.19
C LYS A 589 26.65 26.87 19.24
N PHE A 590 27.36 25.83 19.68
CA PHE A 590 27.73 24.69 18.84
C PHE A 590 26.69 23.58 18.87
N VAL A 591 25.63 23.76 19.65
CA VAL A 591 24.61 22.76 19.83
C VAL A 591 23.21 23.36 19.63
N GLU A 592 22.28 22.52 19.21
CA GLU A 592 20.86 22.82 19.21
C GLU A 592 20.22 22.08 20.38
N VAL A 593 19.55 22.80 21.29
CA VAL A 593 18.81 22.17 22.38
C VAL A 593 17.72 21.30 21.77
N LEU A 594 17.79 20.01 22.05
CA LEU A 594 16.69 19.11 21.78
C LEU A 594 15.70 19.31 22.93
N ASP A 595 14.46 19.71 22.64
CA ASP A 595 13.38 19.81 23.64
C ASP A 595 12.90 18.41 24.01
N GLU A 596 13.84 17.56 24.43
CA GLU A 596 13.65 16.15 24.69
C GLU A 596 13.89 15.88 26.16
N ARG A 597 12.81 15.43 26.75
CA ARG A 597 12.61 15.25 28.16
C ARG A 597 12.16 13.79 28.30
N SER A 598 13.04 12.84 28.01
CA SER A 598 12.74 11.39 28.08
C SER A 598 13.85 10.64 28.84
N LYS A 599 13.60 9.35 29.16
CA LYS A 599 14.63 8.40 29.62
C LYS A 599 15.83 8.40 28.65
N HIS A 600 16.93 7.72 29.01
CA HIS A 600 18.17 7.59 28.23
C HIS A 600 17.92 7.54 26.70
N TYR A 601 18.64 8.39 25.94
CA TYR A 601 18.54 8.43 24.47
C TYR A 601 18.74 7.03 23.86
N SER A 602 17.93 6.72 22.85
CA SER A 602 18.07 5.52 22.04
C SER A 602 17.95 5.91 20.57
N SER A 603 18.97 5.58 19.77
CA SER A 603 18.99 5.79 18.32
C SER A 603 17.89 5.00 17.59
N ALA A 604 17.34 3.96 18.23
CA ALA A 604 16.22 3.18 17.71
C ALA A 604 14.90 3.97 17.74
N GLY A 605 14.80 4.99 18.60
CA GLY A 605 13.61 5.83 18.72
C GLY A 605 13.66 7.14 17.94
N ASP A 606 14.78 7.42 17.29
CA ASP A 606 15.07 8.70 16.64
C ASP A 606 14.81 8.64 15.14
N ASP A 607 13.79 9.35 14.66
CA ASP A 607 13.39 9.33 13.25
C ASP A 607 14.36 10.07 12.31
N SER A 608 15.30 10.85 12.86
CA SER A 608 16.40 11.44 12.09
C SER A 608 17.57 10.48 11.88
N VAL A 609 17.63 9.39 12.65
CA VAL A 609 18.67 8.36 12.59
C VAL A 609 18.16 7.08 11.92
N THR A 610 16.96 6.63 12.31
CA THR A 610 16.39 5.36 11.86
C THR A 610 15.02 5.60 11.23
N GLU A 611 14.94 5.71 9.89
CA GLU A 611 13.67 5.98 9.20
C GLU A 611 12.60 4.91 9.46
N ALA A 612 13.00 3.66 9.74
CA ALA A 612 12.09 2.56 10.04
C ALA A 612 11.17 2.81 11.26
N ILE A 613 11.60 3.61 12.25
CA ILE A 613 10.72 3.95 13.39
C ILE A 613 9.53 4.80 12.95
N THR A 614 9.71 5.62 11.90
CA THR A 614 8.64 6.43 11.31
C THR A 614 7.58 5.54 10.70
N ASP A 615 7.96 4.53 9.92
CA ASP A 615 7.03 3.60 9.28
C ASP A 615 6.27 2.77 10.32
N LEU A 616 6.96 2.28 11.36
CA LEU A 616 6.32 1.53 12.44
C LEU A 616 5.32 2.39 13.23
N VAL A 617 5.69 3.62 13.59
CA VAL A 617 4.82 4.49 14.38
C VAL A 617 3.68 5.07 13.54
N ARG A 618 3.98 5.72 12.40
CA ARG A 618 2.98 6.43 11.58
C ARG A 618 2.24 5.51 10.62
N GLY A 619 2.90 4.48 10.11
CA GLY A 619 2.35 3.53 9.15
C GLY A 619 1.61 2.35 9.80
N THR A 620 1.98 1.95 11.02
CA THR A 620 1.38 0.77 11.69
C THR A 620 0.64 1.14 12.98
N LEU A 621 1.32 1.77 13.95
CA LEU A 621 0.73 2.06 15.27
C LEU A 621 -0.39 3.11 15.21
N CYS A 622 -0.17 4.22 14.51
CA CYS A 622 -1.17 5.29 14.42
C CYS A 622 -2.48 4.82 13.76
N PRO A 623 -2.48 4.08 12.63
CA PRO A 623 -3.71 3.54 12.06
C PRO A 623 -4.44 2.56 12.99
N ALA A 624 -3.71 1.67 13.67
CA ALA A 624 -4.33 0.74 14.63
C ALA A 624 -4.99 1.50 15.79
N LEU A 625 -4.31 2.51 16.35
CA LEU A 625 -4.87 3.35 17.41
C LEU A 625 -6.04 4.19 16.91
N LYS A 626 -5.98 4.73 15.69
CA LYS A 626 -7.10 5.46 15.07
C LYS A 626 -8.33 4.57 14.94
N ALA A 627 -8.17 3.32 14.51
CA ALA A 627 -9.28 2.38 14.37
C ALA A 627 -10.00 2.10 15.70
N ILE A 628 -9.26 2.05 16.81
CA ILE A 628 -9.81 1.98 18.17
C ILE A 628 -10.66 3.22 18.49
N PHE A 629 -10.14 4.42 18.19
CA PHE A 629 -10.85 5.68 18.40
C PHE A 629 -12.04 5.88 17.44
N GLU A 630 -12.05 5.28 16.26
CA GLU A 630 -13.19 5.34 15.34
C GLU A 630 -14.29 4.34 15.72
N HIS A 631 -13.94 3.26 16.43
CA HIS A 631 -14.87 2.21 16.81
C HIS A 631 -15.91 2.70 17.83
N GLY A 632 -17.09 3.05 17.31
CA GLY A 632 -18.23 3.53 18.10
C GLY A 632 -18.34 5.03 18.24
N LEU A 633 -17.59 5.78 17.42
CA LEU A 633 -17.77 7.21 17.25
C LEU A 633 -19.13 7.51 16.59
N LYS A 634 -19.91 8.43 17.19
CA LYS A 634 -21.23 8.85 16.73
C LYS A 634 -21.11 9.78 15.54
N LYS A 635 -21.89 9.54 14.49
CA LYS A 635 -21.99 10.46 13.34
C LYS A 635 -22.83 11.68 13.71
N SER A 636 -22.41 12.88 13.32
CA SER A 636 -23.18 14.11 13.53
C SER A 636 -24.53 14.03 12.80
N THR A 637 -25.63 14.28 13.52
CA THR A 637 -27.01 14.18 13.01
C THR A 637 -27.50 15.42 12.29
N ILE A 638 -26.74 16.52 12.26
CA ILE A 638 -27.18 17.78 11.65
C ILE A 638 -26.06 18.26 10.70
N LEU A 639 -26.37 18.22 9.39
CA LEU A 639 -25.59 18.83 8.29
C LEU A 639 -24.17 18.26 8.04
N GLY A 640 -24.02 16.94 7.90
CA GLY A 640 -22.93 16.35 7.11
C GLY A 640 -21.48 16.70 7.53
N GLY A 641 -21.26 17.16 8.76
CA GLY A 641 -19.92 17.53 9.24
C GLY A 641 -18.99 16.33 9.37
N ASN A 642 -17.71 16.54 9.05
CA ASN A 642 -16.65 15.54 9.20
C ASN A 642 -16.60 15.04 10.66
N CYS A 643 -16.83 13.74 10.85
CA CYS A 643 -16.75 13.07 12.14
C CYS A 643 -15.38 12.39 12.24
N HIS A 644 -14.51 12.88 13.11
CA HIS A 644 -13.14 12.40 13.25
C HIS A 644 -12.68 12.42 14.72
N PRO A 645 -11.89 11.44 15.19
CA PRO A 645 -11.37 11.39 16.56
C PRO A 645 -10.70 12.67 17.06
N TRP A 646 -10.04 13.42 16.17
CA TRP A 646 -9.38 14.69 16.50
C TRP A 646 -10.31 15.69 17.19
N LEU A 647 -11.56 15.82 16.72
CA LEU A 647 -12.51 16.79 17.26
C LEU A 647 -12.92 16.42 18.70
N PHE A 648 -13.09 15.12 18.96
CA PHE A 648 -13.31 14.62 20.32
C PHE A 648 -12.11 14.92 21.23
N ILE A 649 -10.89 14.61 20.75
CA ILE A 649 -9.65 14.82 21.52
C ILE A 649 -9.46 16.29 21.86
N GLU A 650 -9.72 17.19 20.90
CA GLU A 650 -9.61 18.63 21.09
C GLU A 650 -10.60 19.17 22.14
N GLU A 651 -11.86 18.73 22.06
CA GLU A 651 -12.89 19.12 23.02
C GLU A 651 -12.59 18.56 24.42
N ALA A 652 -12.21 17.28 24.52
CA ALA A 652 -11.87 16.63 25.79
C ALA A 652 -10.63 17.27 26.44
N ALA A 653 -9.55 17.49 25.68
CA ALA A 653 -8.33 18.11 26.20
C ALA A 653 -8.57 19.54 26.70
N THR A 654 -9.47 20.29 26.05
CA THR A 654 -9.85 21.65 26.48
C THR A 654 -10.67 21.63 27.77
N ARG A 655 -11.60 20.66 27.87
CA ARG A 655 -12.50 20.51 29.02
C ARG A 655 -11.74 20.20 30.32
N GLU A 656 -10.71 19.36 30.26
CA GLU A 656 -9.95 18.96 31.45
C GLU A 656 -9.18 20.12 32.11
N VAL A 657 -8.73 21.10 31.33
CA VAL A 657 -8.00 22.27 31.85
C VAL A 657 -8.89 23.48 32.12
N GLU A 658 -10.19 23.41 31.81
CA GLU A 658 -11.14 24.53 31.90
C GLU A 658 -11.30 25.04 33.35
N LYS A 659 -11.29 24.13 34.33
CA LYS A 659 -11.48 24.46 35.76
C LYS A 659 -10.35 25.34 36.33
N ASP A 660 -9.16 25.27 35.75
CA ASP A 660 -7.96 25.98 36.17
C ASP A 660 -7.35 26.84 35.03
N PHE A 661 -8.16 27.23 34.06
CA PHE A 661 -7.69 27.80 32.78
C PHE A 661 -6.74 28.98 32.95
N GLN A 662 -7.02 29.94 33.85
CA GLN A 662 -6.11 31.08 34.07
C GLN A 662 -4.76 30.67 34.66
N SER A 663 -4.73 29.66 35.54
CA SER A 663 -3.50 29.15 36.17
C SER A 663 -2.67 28.32 35.19
N VAL A 664 -3.33 27.44 34.43
CA VAL A 664 -2.72 26.59 33.39
C VAL A 664 -2.22 27.43 32.23
N TYR A 665 -3.03 28.35 31.70
CA TYR A 665 -2.66 29.24 30.60
C TYR A 665 -1.49 30.15 30.99
N SER A 666 -1.52 30.78 32.18
CA SER A 666 -0.41 31.61 32.65
C SER A 666 0.88 30.79 32.74
N ARG A 667 0.85 29.57 33.26
CA ARG A 667 2.03 28.70 33.37
C ARG A 667 2.53 28.19 32.02
N LEU A 668 1.64 27.79 31.10
CA LEU A 668 2.00 27.36 29.75
C LEU A 668 2.61 28.50 28.92
N VAL A 669 2.07 29.72 29.04
CA VAL A 669 2.62 30.93 28.40
C VAL A 669 3.96 31.33 29.01
N LEU A 670 4.11 31.25 30.34
CA LEU A 670 5.37 31.55 31.03
C LEU A 670 6.48 30.54 30.68
N CYS A 671 6.16 29.24 30.60
CA CYS A 671 7.10 28.19 30.15
C CYS A 671 7.59 28.45 28.72
N LYS A 672 6.70 28.89 27.82
CA LYS A 672 7.01 29.16 26.41
C LYS A 672 7.76 30.49 26.20
N THR A 673 7.49 31.50 27.02
CA THR A 673 7.97 32.88 26.82
C THR A 673 9.24 33.19 27.61
N TYR A 674 9.38 32.67 28.83
CA TYR A 674 10.48 33.03 29.74
C TYR A 674 11.40 31.86 30.12
N ARG A 675 11.18 30.65 29.57
CA ARG A 675 11.97 29.44 29.92
C ARG A 675 12.04 29.18 31.44
N LEU A 676 11.02 29.61 32.20
CA LEU A 676 10.92 29.55 33.67
C LEU A 676 10.62 28.13 34.19
N ASP A 677 11.28 27.13 33.62
CA ASP A 677 11.22 25.74 34.07
C ASP A 677 11.94 25.54 35.43
N GLU A 678 12.46 26.63 36.02
CA GLU A 678 13.32 26.66 37.21
C GLU A 678 12.62 26.17 38.50
N ASP A 679 11.29 26.08 38.52
CA ASP A 679 10.54 25.68 39.73
C ASP A 679 10.34 24.15 39.88
N GLY A 680 10.88 23.32 38.96
CA GLY A 680 10.88 21.85 39.11
C GLY A 680 9.48 21.20 39.19
N LYS A 681 8.41 21.91 38.85
CA LYS A 681 7.04 21.42 38.92
C LYS A 681 6.68 20.64 37.65
N VAL A 682 6.52 19.32 37.80
CA VAL A 682 6.08 18.41 36.72
C VAL A 682 4.65 18.74 36.30
N LEU A 683 4.43 18.90 34.98
CA LEU A 683 3.08 19.08 34.41
C LEU A 683 2.28 17.78 34.51
N THR A 684 0.97 17.88 34.77
CA THR A 684 0.10 16.70 34.80
C THR A 684 -0.17 16.17 33.39
N PRO A 685 -0.55 14.90 33.21
CA PRO A 685 -0.87 14.35 31.89
C PRO A 685 -1.90 15.17 31.10
N GLU A 686 -2.91 15.72 31.78
CA GLU A 686 -3.96 16.59 31.23
C GLU A 686 -3.37 17.90 30.66
N GLU A 687 -2.47 18.52 31.41
CA GLU A 687 -1.81 19.77 31.00
C GLU A 687 -0.88 19.55 29.80
N VAL A 688 -0.18 18.41 29.78
CA VAL A 688 0.69 18.02 28.65
C VAL A 688 -0.17 17.70 27.42
N LEU A 689 -1.30 17.01 27.59
CA LEU A 689 -2.25 16.73 26.50
C LEU A 689 -2.77 18.03 25.88
N TYR A 690 -3.27 18.95 26.71
CA TYR A 690 -3.76 20.24 26.24
C TYR A 690 -2.66 21.02 25.50
N ARG A 691 -1.45 21.11 26.07
CA ARG A 691 -0.31 21.78 25.43
C ARG A 691 0.03 21.15 24.07
N ALA A 692 0.04 19.82 23.98
CA ALA A 692 0.37 19.10 22.76
C ALA A 692 -0.69 19.33 21.67
N VAL A 693 -1.98 19.27 22.01
CA VAL A 693 -3.09 19.56 21.08
C VAL A 693 -2.99 20.99 20.54
N GLN A 694 -2.75 21.98 21.42
CA GLN A 694 -2.58 23.37 20.99
C GLN A 694 -1.35 23.56 20.09
N ALA A 695 -0.23 22.91 20.39
CA ALA A 695 0.98 22.96 19.57
C ALA A 695 0.75 22.36 18.17
N VAL A 696 0.06 21.21 18.11
CA VAL A 696 -0.31 20.57 16.84
C VAL A 696 -1.26 21.47 16.06
N ASN A 697 -2.31 22.02 16.66
CA ASN A 697 -3.22 22.95 15.98
C ASN A 697 -2.48 24.15 15.39
N ILE A 698 -1.67 24.87 16.19
CA ILE A 698 -0.93 26.04 15.72
C ILE A 698 -0.03 25.70 14.51
N SER A 699 0.71 24.60 14.58
CA SER A 699 1.66 24.20 13.53
C SER A 699 0.97 23.65 12.27
N HIS A 700 -0.06 22.84 12.45
CA HIS A 700 -0.71 22.10 11.36
C HIS A 700 -1.81 22.92 10.67
N ASP A 701 -2.53 23.77 11.40
CA ASP A 701 -3.53 24.68 10.80
C ASP A 701 -2.88 25.74 9.93
N ALA A 702 -1.69 26.22 10.32
CA ALA A 702 -0.88 27.12 9.48
C ALA A 702 -0.47 26.50 8.13
N CYS A 703 -0.54 25.17 8.00
CA CYS A 703 -0.25 24.42 6.78
C CYS A 703 -1.50 23.77 6.18
N HIS A 704 -2.71 24.09 6.65
CA HIS A 704 -3.98 23.47 6.22
C HIS A 704 -3.94 21.93 6.24
N SER A 705 -3.26 21.35 7.22
CA SER A 705 -3.08 19.90 7.30
C SER A 705 -4.34 19.19 7.77
N GLN A 706 -4.58 17.99 7.25
CA GLN A 706 -5.74 17.17 7.59
C GLN A 706 -5.69 16.66 9.04
N MET A 707 -6.86 16.33 9.60
CA MET A 707 -6.97 15.84 10.99
C MET A 707 -6.24 14.51 11.22
N ASP A 708 -6.10 13.66 10.21
CA ASP A 708 -5.29 12.44 10.27
C ASP A 708 -3.82 12.75 10.56
N VAL A 709 -3.28 13.79 9.91
CA VAL A 709 -1.90 14.26 10.13
C VAL A 709 -1.76 14.80 11.55
N LYS A 710 -2.73 15.61 12.01
CA LYS A 710 -2.77 16.11 13.39
C LYS A 710 -2.78 14.96 14.41
N PHE A 711 -3.61 13.93 14.17
CA PHE A 711 -3.71 12.76 15.05
C PHE A 711 -2.38 12.00 15.13
N ARG A 712 -1.73 11.72 13.99
CA ARG A 712 -0.41 11.08 13.96
C ARG A 712 0.65 11.89 14.70
N SER A 713 0.69 13.19 14.48
CA SER A 713 1.61 14.10 15.18
C SER A 713 1.37 14.10 16.69
N LEU A 714 0.11 14.09 17.13
CA LEU A 714 -0.22 13.99 18.56
C LEU A 714 0.24 12.65 19.15
N VAL A 715 0.01 11.52 18.49
CA VAL A 715 0.50 10.21 18.95
C VAL A 715 2.02 10.24 19.15
N CYS A 716 2.75 10.86 18.21
CA CYS A 716 4.20 11.03 18.33
C CYS A 716 4.59 11.90 19.53
N CYS A 717 3.86 12.99 19.81
CA CYS A 717 4.05 13.75 21.04
C CYS A 717 3.87 12.88 22.28
N GLY A 718 2.82 12.05 22.32
CA GLY A 718 2.53 11.18 23.46
C GLY A 718 3.58 10.10 23.68
N LEU A 719 4.21 9.60 22.60
CA LEU A 719 5.34 8.67 22.66
C LEU A 719 6.62 9.34 23.14
N ASN A 720 6.97 10.51 22.57
CA ASN A 720 8.14 11.30 23.00
C ASN A 720 8.05 11.66 24.49
N GLU A 721 6.85 11.98 24.96
CA GLU A 721 6.58 12.33 26.36
C GLU A 721 6.35 11.10 27.25
N GLN A 722 6.23 9.89 26.68
CA GLN A 722 5.93 8.62 27.37
C GLN A 722 4.60 8.64 28.16
N VAL A 723 3.62 9.42 27.70
CA VAL A 723 2.32 9.62 28.36
C VAL A 723 1.12 9.16 27.54
N LEU A 724 1.33 8.55 26.37
CA LEU A 724 0.22 8.17 25.48
C LEU A 724 -0.85 7.29 26.17
N HIS A 725 -0.44 6.38 27.04
CA HIS A 725 -1.33 5.53 27.84
C HIS A 725 -2.11 6.32 28.90
N LEU A 726 -1.51 7.34 29.51
CA LEU A 726 -2.18 8.25 30.44
C LEU A 726 -3.13 9.21 29.72
N TRP A 727 -2.80 9.65 28.51
CA TRP A 727 -3.71 10.44 27.69
C TRP A 727 -4.98 9.67 27.32
N LEU A 728 -4.88 8.37 27.06
CA LEU A 728 -6.07 7.54 26.85
C LEU A 728 -6.97 7.55 28.10
N GLU A 729 -6.38 7.42 29.30
CA GLU A 729 -7.13 7.50 30.56
C GLU A 729 -7.79 8.87 30.76
N THR A 730 -7.05 9.96 30.54
CA THR A 730 -7.58 11.33 30.60
C THR A 730 -8.79 11.49 29.67
N LEU A 731 -8.64 11.08 28.41
CA LEU A 731 -9.71 11.16 27.41
C LEU A 731 -10.91 10.29 27.79
N CYS A 732 -10.69 9.09 28.33
CA CYS A 732 -11.72 8.16 28.78
C CYS A 732 -12.35 8.52 30.13
N SER A 733 -11.77 9.48 30.86
CA SER A 733 -12.32 10.02 32.11
C SER A 733 -13.28 11.20 31.89
N CYS A 734 -13.25 11.81 30.70
CA CYS A 734 -14.11 12.93 30.30
C CYS A 734 -15.56 12.49 29.97
N MET A 735 -16.29 11.89 30.92
CA MET A 735 -17.59 11.23 30.64
C MET A 735 -18.59 12.14 29.91
N ASP A 736 -18.73 13.40 30.33
CA ASP A 736 -19.64 14.37 29.69
C ASP A 736 -19.38 14.51 28.17
N ILE A 737 -18.11 14.47 27.76
CA ILE A 737 -17.68 14.58 26.37
C ILE A 737 -17.77 13.22 25.66
N ILE A 738 -17.34 12.14 26.31
CA ILE A 738 -17.42 10.79 25.72
C ILE A 738 -18.87 10.41 25.41
N GLU A 739 -19.82 10.73 26.29
CA GLU A 739 -21.23 10.44 26.05
C GLU A 739 -21.80 11.20 24.85
N LYS A 740 -21.29 12.41 24.57
CA LYS A 740 -21.62 13.18 23.38
C LYS A 740 -21.08 12.50 22.11
N TRP A 741 -19.84 12.03 22.13
CA TRP A 741 -19.12 11.57 20.94
C TRP A 741 -19.20 10.05 20.67
N TYR A 742 -19.46 9.22 21.68
CA TYR A 742 -19.34 7.77 21.56
C TYR A 742 -20.57 6.99 22.01
N HIS A 743 -20.82 5.88 21.32
CA HIS A 743 -21.81 4.88 21.73
C HIS A 743 -21.30 4.07 22.94
N PRO A 744 -22.19 3.52 23.79
CA PRO A 744 -21.82 2.75 24.99
C PRO A 744 -20.91 1.53 24.72
N TRP A 745 -21.01 0.94 23.54
CA TRP A 745 -20.23 -0.24 23.12
C TRP A 745 -18.85 0.10 22.54
N SER A 746 -18.49 1.39 22.45
CA SER A 746 -17.15 1.81 22.03
C SER A 746 -16.09 1.44 23.07
N PHE A 747 -14.83 1.37 22.66
CA PHE A 747 -13.72 1.25 23.62
C PHE A 747 -13.67 2.46 24.55
N MET A 748 -13.85 3.66 24.00
CA MET A 748 -13.72 4.93 24.73
C MET A 748 -14.74 5.10 25.86
N ARG A 749 -15.92 4.47 25.75
CA ARG A 749 -17.01 4.55 26.73
C ARG A 749 -17.19 3.26 27.56
N SER A 750 -16.46 2.19 27.26
CA SER A 750 -16.55 0.92 27.98
C SER A 750 -15.28 0.66 28.79
N PRO A 751 -15.28 -0.27 29.76
CA PRO A 751 -14.06 -0.65 30.47
C PRO A 751 -12.93 -1.19 29.57
N GLY A 752 -13.19 -1.46 28.28
CA GLY A 752 -12.19 -1.93 27.32
C GLY A 752 -11.01 -0.97 27.11
N TRP A 753 -11.16 0.33 27.37
CA TRP A 753 -10.02 1.26 27.31
C TRP A 753 -8.91 0.93 28.32
N VAL A 754 -9.24 0.26 29.45
CA VAL A 754 -8.24 -0.15 30.46
C VAL A 754 -7.28 -1.18 29.86
N GLN A 755 -7.79 -2.12 29.07
CA GLN A 755 -6.95 -3.09 28.37
C GLN A 755 -6.02 -2.40 27.38
N ILE A 756 -6.55 -1.46 26.58
CA ILE A 756 -5.77 -0.68 25.61
C ILE A 756 -4.68 0.14 26.31
N LYS A 757 -5.01 0.76 27.45
CA LYS A 757 -4.05 1.49 28.28
C LYS A 757 -2.87 0.61 28.69
N CYS A 758 -3.15 -0.59 29.20
CA CYS A 758 -2.11 -1.53 29.61
C CYS A 758 -1.21 -1.97 28.45
N GLU A 759 -1.76 -2.16 27.25
CA GLU A 759 -0.95 -2.45 26.05
C GLU A 759 -0.06 -1.26 25.69
N LEU A 760 -0.62 -0.03 25.65
CA LEU A 760 0.13 1.18 25.33
C LEU A 760 1.23 1.49 26.35
N ARG A 761 1.07 1.06 27.61
CA ARG A 761 2.08 1.23 28.68
C ARG A 761 3.43 0.63 28.32
N ILE A 762 3.45 -0.46 27.54
CA ILE A 762 4.70 -1.08 27.07
C ILE A 762 5.58 -0.06 26.34
N LEU A 763 4.97 0.84 25.56
CA LEU A 763 5.70 1.86 24.82
C LEU A 763 6.32 2.94 25.72
N ALA A 764 5.82 3.13 26.95
CA ALA A 764 6.39 4.09 27.90
C ALA A 764 7.77 3.65 28.45
N GLU A 765 8.18 2.40 28.20
CA GLU A 765 9.52 1.91 28.54
C GLU A 765 10.59 2.31 27.52
N PHE A 766 10.20 2.76 26.32
CA PHE A 766 11.13 3.14 25.25
C PHE A 766 11.26 4.66 25.08
N SER A 767 12.46 5.10 24.70
CA SER A 767 12.77 6.52 24.49
C SER A 767 12.59 6.90 23.01
N PHE A 768 11.59 7.71 22.71
CA PHE A 768 11.31 8.20 21.36
C PHE A 768 11.84 9.61 21.13
N ASN A 769 12.24 9.88 19.89
CA ASN A 769 12.54 11.20 19.34
C ASN A 769 11.93 11.32 17.93
N LEU A 770 10.62 11.59 17.90
CA LEU A 770 9.84 11.66 16.67
C LEU A 770 9.48 13.12 16.33
N SER A 771 9.76 13.53 15.10
CA SER A 771 9.45 14.86 14.58
C SER A 771 7.94 15.09 14.44
N MET A 772 7.41 16.03 15.22
CA MET A 772 6.01 16.46 15.13
C MET A 772 5.66 17.10 13.77
N ASN A 773 6.67 17.56 13.02
CA ASN A 773 6.50 18.26 11.75
C ASN A 773 6.85 17.38 10.53
N TRP A 774 7.06 16.08 10.72
CA TRP A 774 7.53 15.16 9.68
C TRP A 774 6.69 15.21 8.39
N GLU A 775 5.36 15.23 8.55
CA GLU A 775 4.40 15.22 7.44
C GLU A 775 4.01 16.63 6.95
N LEU A 776 4.53 17.68 7.58
CA LEU A 776 4.27 19.06 7.16
C LEU A 776 5.15 19.43 5.96
N PRO A 777 4.67 20.30 5.06
CA PRO A 777 5.49 20.81 3.98
C PRO A 777 6.76 21.46 4.55
N ARG A 778 7.94 21.06 4.05
CA ARG A 778 9.21 21.70 4.43
C ARG A 778 9.06 23.20 4.19
N LYS A 779 9.23 24.02 5.24
CA LYS A 779 9.30 25.47 5.08
C LYS A 779 10.36 25.74 4.02
N ARG A 780 9.97 26.29 2.86
CA ARG A 780 10.93 26.97 1.99
C ARG A 780 11.53 28.06 2.87
N LEU A 781 12.74 27.83 3.37
CA LEU A 781 13.56 28.93 3.87
C LEU A 781 13.44 30.01 2.79
N PRO A 782 13.00 31.25 3.13
CA PRO A 782 13.11 32.32 2.16
C PRO A 782 14.55 32.27 1.68
N ARG A 783 14.73 32.15 0.35
CA ARG A 783 16.03 32.19 -0.33
C ARG A 783 16.89 33.12 0.50
N ARG A 784 17.90 32.59 1.21
CA ARG A 784 18.88 33.44 1.86
C ARG A 784 19.43 34.26 0.71
N VAL A 785 18.98 35.50 0.59
CA VAL A 785 19.71 36.49 -0.18
C VAL A 785 21.08 36.45 0.46
N THR A 786 22.05 35.97 -0.29
CA THR A 786 23.47 35.99 0.01
C THR A 786 23.88 37.45 0.18
N LEU A 787 23.61 37.98 1.36
CA LEU A 787 24.09 39.27 1.85
C LEU A 787 24.78 38.97 3.16
N ARG A 788 25.93 38.29 3.09
CA ARG A 788 26.91 38.30 4.18
C ARG A 788 28.32 37.82 3.83
N ASP A 789 28.64 37.57 2.57
CA ASP A 789 30.05 37.44 2.17
C ASP A 789 30.67 38.82 1.92
N GLY A 790 29.94 39.74 1.27
CA GLY A 790 30.42 41.09 1.03
C GLY A 790 30.58 41.98 2.27
N VAL A 791 29.82 41.73 3.35
CA VAL A 791 29.92 42.53 4.60
C VAL A 791 31.00 41.97 5.53
N CYS A 792 31.22 40.65 5.54
CA CYS A 792 32.35 40.04 6.25
C CYS A 792 33.69 40.46 5.63
N ASP A 793 33.79 40.42 4.29
CA ASP A 793 35.02 40.86 3.59
C ASP A 793 35.29 42.36 3.76
N MET A 794 34.25 43.19 3.81
CA MET A 794 34.41 44.63 4.07
C MET A 794 34.84 44.93 5.51
N LEU A 795 34.36 44.17 6.49
CA LEU A 795 34.74 44.33 7.91
C LEU A 795 36.15 43.79 8.18
N ILE A 796 36.62 42.81 7.41
CA ILE A 796 37.98 42.26 7.47
C ILE A 796 38.98 43.19 6.76
N GLN A 797 38.60 43.86 5.66
CA GLN A 797 39.48 44.83 4.96
C GLN A 797 39.68 46.15 5.71
N HIS A 798 38.80 46.53 6.64
CA HIS A 798 38.83 47.84 7.31
C HIS A 798 39.24 47.83 8.80
N HIS A 799 39.80 46.74 9.33
CA HIS A 799 40.44 46.67 10.66
C HIS A 799 39.64 47.29 11.84
N LEU A 800 38.35 47.01 11.97
CA LEU A 800 37.51 47.71 12.97
C LEU A 800 37.17 46.96 14.26
N PHE A 801 37.73 45.77 14.54
CA PHE A 801 37.71 45.20 15.90
C PHE A 801 38.99 44.40 16.19
N SER A 802 39.79 44.90 17.13
CA SER A 802 40.88 44.18 17.80
C SER A 802 40.31 43.27 18.87
N TRP A 803 40.69 41.99 18.84
CA TRP A 803 40.48 41.07 19.95
C TRP A 803 41.60 41.23 20.97
N GLU A 804 41.28 41.73 22.16
CA GLU A 804 41.94 41.33 23.41
C GLU A 804 40.87 41.17 24.50
N ILE A 805 40.86 39.95 25.06
CA ILE A 805 40.07 39.39 26.18
C ILE A 805 38.66 38.90 25.84
#